data_AF-A0A133NZQ4-F1
#
_entry.id   AF-A0A133NZQ4-F1
#
_cell.length_a   1.000
_cell.length_b   1.000
_cell.length_c   1.000
_cell.angle_alpha   90.00
_cell.angle_beta   90.00
_cell.angle_gamma   90.00
#
_symmetry.space_group_name_H-M   'P 1'
#
loop_
_entity.id
_entity.type
_entity.pdbx_description
1 polymer ?
#
loop_
_entity_poly.entity_id
_entity_poly.type
_entity_poly.pdbx_seq_one_letter_code
_entity_poly.pdbx_strand_id
1 'polypeptide(L)'
;MYKNWYEVGGGIMNENMVGNLLEKLDSAGATTKDSSERTAYVRACAPGKLYVAGEYAVVHGSAAIVAAVNRYITAVVDSENLGEDGKCCGIIDSNTKKYEPLRYMRGVDGDIEIVGEYGSKGCNSADSINVFTSVESSQCIQPYAYVLAAMRVMNAYVYEKYGQSVAARLYNLHISSELDDAESGQKYGLGSSAAVTVATVRALCQWYGLSLSTPRICKLALIASAMVKKSGSGGDVAAISYGGWILYRAYDRNWLEAELTLIQSGDSNVCLLLNKKWPRLEIKRLKVHSALKLLVGWTGSPASSAKLVSSVENGAHVSAGNSAGNSESNSAGSGLDKNFSSYTEPFTYEDFCVQSEICVQKLAKSLENFELDDIAAEFAQNRELLRKLSVLTGTVIETQKLTQLIKDADSVGIPAKTSGAGGGDCGIALATIYEKDRIESIKSAWQNHGIKPLNIEVTKIFGTGESSENITMGKKLLQKSQLSQTSLRSSRLLQESSQSLTMQNRKDEHIALADAQYKTFACSGFDTVQFMPNALPQVALDEVNPSVCVLGSDSLPNTSHADAAPRNWRLPFYINAMTGGSLATKNINASLARVAAKTGVAIASGSLSAALRDDTLTSTFSVMRSENPNGFVMANVSAGTSADDALRAVNILQANALQVHLNAAQELVMPEGDRDFRGWMHNIEQMVSVCEAQQVPVIVKETGCGMTAKDVQRLQEVGVHTVDVGGRGGTNFVAIENARRLHGDYDYLANWGLTTVESLLDIRKCEMLKSVEIFASGGVRTPLDVVRALALGASAVGVAGEFLHTLMHQGEDELVQQITAWKEQICVIMALLGCKTVKELRENVDVRVRDIV
;
A
#
# COMPACT_ATOMS: atom_id res chain seq x y z
N MET A 1 -25.61 -14.25 -50.63
CA MET A 1 -24.48 -14.49 -51.56
C MET A 1 -23.19 -13.95 -50.95
N TYR A 2 -22.68 -14.59 -49.90
CA TYR A 2 -21.38 -14.24 -49.32
C TYR A 2 -20.56 -15.52 -49.21
N LYS A 3 -19.52 -15.62 -50.05
CA LYS A 3 -18.47 -16.64 -49.97
C LYS A 3 -17.18 -16.02 -50.51
N ASN A 4 -16.10 -16.34 -49.78
CA ASN A 4 -14.68 -16.16 -50.09
C ASN A 4 -14.18 -14.72 -49.93
N TRP A 5 -13.13 -14.49 -49.14
CA TRP A 5 -11.72 -14.50 -49.53
C TRP A 5 -10.86 -14.52 -48.24
N TYR A 6 -10.00 -15.53 -48.12
CA TYR A 6 -8.90 -15.66 -47.17
C TYR A 6 -7.65 -16.06 -47.99
N GLU A 7 -6.46 -15.77 -47.43
CA GLU A 7 -5.09 -16.08 -47.90
C GLU A 7 -4.51 -15.06 -48.89
N VAL A 8 -3.39 -14.38 -48.58
CA VAL A 8 -2.05 -14.94 -48.34
C VAL A 8 -1.32 -14.20 -47.19
N GLY A 9 -0.65 -14.93 -46.28
CA GLY A 9 0.47 -14.35 -45.53
C GLY A 9 0.77 -14.74 -44.07
N GLY A 10 0.45 -15.96 -43.62
CA GLY A 10 1.27 -16.73 -42.68
C GLY A 10 1.49 -16.24 -41.23
N GLY A 11 0.77 -16.86 -40.28
CA GLY A 11 1.12 -16.84 -38.85
C GLY A 11 -0.05 -17.20 -37.93
N ILE A 12 -0.66 -18.39 -38.13
CA ILE A 12 -1.79 -18.87 -37.31
C ILE A 12 -1.30 -19.15 -35.88
N MET A 13 -1.82 -18.40 -34.90
CA MET A 13 -1.74 -18.78 -33.49
C MET A 13 -2.75 -19.91 -33.21
N ASN A 14 -2.28 -20.87 -32.43
CA ASN A 14 -2.85 -22.19 -32.15
C ASN A 14 -4.25 -22.08 -31.48
N GLU A 15 -5.30 -22.64 -32.10
CA GLU A 15 -6.67 -22.73 -31.55
C GLU A 15 -6.71 -23.38 -30.15
N ASN A 16 -5.70 -24.19 -29.82
CA ASN A 16 -5.52 -24.79 -28.50
C ASN A 16 -5.24 -23.77 -27.37
N MET A 17 -4.79 -22.54 -27.66
CA MET A 17 -4.51 -21.54 -26.62
C MET A 17 -5.76 -20.75 -26.20
N VAL A 18 -6.71 -20.57 -27.12
CA VAL A 18 -8.03 -19.96 -26.85
C VAL A 18 -8.92 -20.95 -26.09
N GLY A 19 -8.88 -22.23 -26.48
CA GLY A 19 -9.57 -23.32 -25.75
C GLY A 19 -9.07 -23.47 -24.32
N ASN A 20 -7.76 -23.45 -24.09
CA ASN A 20 -7.18 -23.57 -22.74
C ASN A 20 -7.45 -22.35 -21.83
N LEU A 21 -7.70 -21.16 -22.38
CA LEU A 21 -8.05 -19.97 -21.59
C LEU A 21 -9.55 -19.98 -21.22
N LEU A 22 -10.41 -20.41 -22.15
CA LEU A 22 -11.84 -20.60 -21.89
C LEU A 22 -12.07 -21.75 -20.90
N GLU A 23 -11.37 -22.88 -21.03
CA GLU A 23 -11.44 -23.97 -20.06
C GLU A 23 -10.87 -23.60 -18.68
N LYS A 24 -9.81 -22.79 -18.59
CA LYS A 24 -9.30 -22.30 -17.29
C LYS A 24 -10.22 -21.26 -16.62
N LEU A 25 -11.08 -20.59 -17.38
CA LEU A 25 -12.04 -19.63 -16.85
C LEU A 25 -13.41 -20.27 -16.56
N ASP A 26 -13.83 -21.29 -17.33
CA ASP A 26 -15.06 -22.06 -17.08
C ASP A 26 -14.88 -23.16 -16.02
N SER A 27 -13.69 -23.77 -15.89
CA SER A 27 -13.40 -24.74 -14.81
C SER A 27 -13.27 -24.10 -13.43
N ALA A 28 -13.18 -22.76 -13.36
CA ALA A 28 -13.34 -22.01 -12.12
C ALA A 28 -14.82 -21.87 -11.70
N GLY A 29 -15.76 -22.40 -12.48
CA GLY A 29 -17.20 -22.24 -12.26
C GLY A 29 -18.07 -23.40 -12.74
N ALA A 30 -17.74 -24.66 -12.43
CA ALA A 30 -18.74 -25.75 -12.36
C ALA A 30 -18.16 -27.05 -11.80
N THR A 31 -18.45 -27.38 -10.54
CA THR A 31 -19.05 -28.66 -10.08
C THR A 31 -18.96 -28.77 -8.55
N THR A 32 -19.92 -28.15 -7.87
CA THR A 32 -20.73 -28.79 -6.81
C THR A 32 -21.88 -27.83 -6.51
N LYS A 33 -23.10 -28.38 -6.44
CA LYS A 33 -24.31 -27.63 -6.11
C LYS A 33 -24.22 -27.19 -4.64
N ASP A 34 -23.73 -25.99 -4.38
CA ASP A 34 -24.19 -25.20 -3.24
C ASP A 34 -24.05 -23.70 -3.56
N SER A 35 -25.13 -22.96 -3.33
CA SER A 35 -25.38 -21.63 -3.88
C SER A 35 -24.98 -20.52 -2.91
N SER A 36 -23.86 -19.84 -3.19
CA SER A 36 -23.68 -18.39 -2.99
C SER A 36 -22.54 -17.92 -3.90
N GLU A 37 -22.89 -17.19 -4.97
CA GLU A 37 -21.94 -16.68 -5.97
C GLU A 37 -20.90 -15.75 -5.31
N ARG A 38 -19.60 -16.09 -5.41
CA ARG A 38 -18.51 -15.15 -5.10
C ARG A 38 -18.37 -14.16 -6.25
N THR A 39 -18.71 -12.90 -6.03
CA THR A 39 -18.52 -11.82 -7.00
C THR A 39 -17.03 -11.48 -7.18
N ALA A 40 -16.58 -11.42 -8.44
CA ALA A 40 -15.22 -11.00 -8.77
C ALA A 40 -15.09 -9.49 -8.55
N TYR A 41 -14.06 -9.05 -7.81
CA TYR A 41 -13.75 -7.64 -7.56
C TYR A 41 -12.24 -7.36 -7.74
N VAL A 42 -11.88 -6.21 -8.32
CA VAL A 42 -10.50 -5.73 -8.48
C VAL A 42 -10.38 -4.26 -8.08
N ARG A 43 -9.18 -3.83 -7.67
CA ARG A 43 -8.94 -2.47 -7.15
C ARG A 43 -7.59 -1.94 -7.60
N ALA A 44 -7.59 -0.76 -8.20
CA ALA A 44 -6.37 -0.04 -8.54
C ALA A 44 -6.39 1.41 -8.05
N CYS A 45 -5.20 2.00 -7.90
CA CYS A 45 -5.04 3.37 -7.45
C CYS A 45 -4.05 4.15 -8.32
N ALA A 46 -4.17 5.47 -8.28
CA ALA A 46 -3.25 6.39 -8.93
C ALA A 46 -2.98 7.61 -8.02
N PRO A 47 -1.72 8.05 -7.90
CA PRO A 47 -1.37 9.21 -7.08
C PRO A 47 -1.86 10.52 -7.72
N GLY A 48 -1.79 11.61 -6.97
CA GLY A 48 -1.84 12.98 -7.50
C GLY A 48 -0.49 13.40 -8.07
N LYS A 49 -0.40 14.65 -8.53
CA LYS A 49 0.85 15.24 -9.02
C LYS A 49 0.95 16.74 -8.73
N LEU A 50 2.17 17.25 -8.74
CA LEU A 50 2.51 18.67 -8.76
C LEU A 50 3.54 18.96 -9.85
N TYR A 51 3.38 20.10 -10.53
CA TYR A 51 4.44 20.61 -11.40
C TYR A 51 5.46 21.34 -10.55
N VAL A 52 6.73 21.07 -10.83
CA VAL A 52 7.89 21.60 -10.12
C VAL A 52 8.54 22.71 -10.93
N ALA A 53 8.64 22.53 -12.25
CA ALA A 53 9.14 23.52 -13.21
C ALA A 53 8.71 23.17 -14.65
N GLY A 54 8.79 24.13 -15.57
CA GLY A 54 8.45 23.95 -16.99
C GLY A 54 6.97 24.12 -17.32
N GLU A 55 6.21 24.74 -16.42
CA GLU A 55 4.79 25.00 -16.63
C GLU A 55 4.56 25.90 -17.84
N TYR A 56 3.45 25.68 -18.56
CA TYR A 56 3.09 26.34 -19.82
C TYR A 56 4.02 26.02 -21.00
N ALA A 57 5.34 26.09 -20.85
CA ALA A 57 6.32 25.77 -21.90
C ALA A 57 6.18 24.32 -22.38
N VAL A 58 5.88 23.39 -21.47
CA VAL A 58 5.64 21.97 -21.78
C VAL A 58 4.50 21.73 -22.76
N VAL A 59 3.53 22.65 -22.86
CA VAL A 59 2.40 22.55 -23.80
C VAL A 59 2.86 22.71 -25.26
N HIS A 60 4.03 23.33 -25.47
CA HIS A 60 4.63 23.57 -26.79
C HIS A 60 5.91 22.74 -27.05
N GLY A 61 6.23 21.79 -26.17
CA GLY A 61 7.28 20.79 -26.39
C GLY A 61 8.57 21.00 -25.57
N SER A 62 8.66 22.05 -24.76
CA SER A 62 9.74 22.17 -23.77
C SER A 62 9.63 21.11 -22.67
N ALA A 63 10.71 20.88 -21.94
CA ALA A 63 10.74 19.97 -20.81
C ALA A 63 10.03 20.54 -19.59
N ALA A 64 9.55 19.65 -18.72
CA ALA A 64 9.05 19.96 -17.39
C ALA A 64 9.50 18.93 -16.37
N ILE A 65 9.56 19.35 -15.11
CA ILE A 65 9.73 18.46 -13.96
C ILE A 65 8.38 18.33 -13.26
N VAL A 66 7.93 17.11 -13.07
CA VAL A 66 6.64 16.79 -12.45
C VAL A 66 6.85 15.73 -11.38
N ALA A 67 6.28 15.94 -10.20
CA ALA A 67 6.36 15.02 -9.07
C ALA A 67 5.00 14.38 -8.79
N ALA A 68 4.96 13.05 -8.66
CA ALA A 68 3.77 12.33 -8.22
C ALA A 68 3.68 12.33 -6.69
N VAL A 69 2.52 12.65 -6.12
CA VAL A 69 2.34 12.91 -4.69
C VAL A 69 1.37 11.95 -4.00
N ASN A 70 1.58 11.69 -2.71
CA ASN A 70 0.91 10.66 -1.88
C ASN A 70 -0.55 10.99 -1.50
N ARG A 71 -1.35 11.44 -2.46
CA ARG A 71 -2.82 11.53 -2.39
C ARG A 71 -3.39 10.71 -3.53
N TYR A 72 -4.41 9.90 -3.29
CA TYR A 72 -4.81 8.86 -4.24
C TYR A 72 -6.23 9.01 -4.76
N ILE A 73 -6.42 8.65 -6.03
CA ILE A 73 -7.71 8.19 -6.54
C ILE A 73 -7.67 6.67 -6.63
N THR A 74 -8.73 6.03 -6.18
CA THR A 74 -8.94 4.59 -6.28
C THR A 74 -10.11 4.33 -7.24
N ALA A 75 -9.91 3.36 -8.14
CA ALA A 75 -10.95 2.76 -8.96
C ALA A 75 -11.13 1.29 -8.56
N VAL A 76 -12.37 0.89 -8.29
CA VAL A 76 -12.78 -0.49 -7.98
C VAL A 76 -13.67 -0.97 -9.11
N VAL A 77 -13.46 -2.19 -9.59
CA VAL A 77 -14.28 -2.82 -10.63
C VAL A 77 -14.81 -4.14 -10.09
N ASP A 78 -16.10 -4.38 -10.23
CA ASP A 78 -16.74 -5.63 -9.79
C ASP A 78 -17.88 -6.06 -10.73
N SER A 79 -18.52 -7.17 -10.36
CA SER A 79 -19.64 -7.78 -11.09
C SER A 79 -20.93 -7.88 -10.26
N GLU A 80 -21.02 -7.14 -9.14
CA GLU A 80 -22.18 -7.24 -8.24
C GLU A 80 -23.46 -6.72 -8.90
N ASN A 81 -24.55 -7.47 -8.74
CA ASN A 81 -25.91 -7.05 -9.14
C ASN A 81 -26.03 -6.60 -10.62
N LEU A 82 -25.17 -7.12 -11.51
CA LEU A 82 -25.24 -6.83 -12.94
C LEU A 82 -26.56 -7.37 -13.52
N GLY A 83 -27.54 -6.49 -13.73
CA GLY A 83 -28.79 -6.82 -14.41
C GLY A 83 -29.96 -7.27 -13.54
N GLU A 84 -29.94 -7.03 -12.22
CA GLU A 84 -31.07 -7.34 -11.31
C GLU A 84 -32.39 -6.64 -11.70
N ASP A 85 -32.32 -5.54 -12.47
CA ASP A 85 -33.49 -4.78 -12.95
C ASP A 85 -34.03 -5.25 -14.32
N GLY A 86 -33.58 -6.41 -14.83
CA GLY A 86 -33.99 -6.94 -16.15
C GLY A 86 -33.39 -6.21 -17.35
N LYS A 87 -32.43 -5.29 -17.13
CA LYS A 87 -31.61 -4.61 -18.15
C LYS A 87 -30.14 -4.92 -17.86
N CYS A 88 -29.42 -5.56 -18.78
CA CYS A 88 -27.99 -5.87 -18.65
C CYS A 88 -27.12 -4.59 -18.64
N CYS A 89 -27.11 -3.83 -17.54
CA CYS A 89 -26.37 -2.59 -17.39
C CYS A 89 -25.31 -2.66 -16.27
N GLY A 90 -24.18 -2.00 -16.48
CA GLY A 90 -23.18 -1.72 -15.42
C GLY A 90 -23.37 -0.32 -14.83
N ILE A 91 -22.78 -0.08 -13.65
CA ILE A 91 -22.86 1.19 -12.92
C ILE A 91 -21.49 1.87 -12.85
N ILE A 92 -21.46 3.19 -12.99
CA ILE A 92 -20.29 4.03 -12.69
C ILE A 92 -20.70 5.00 -11.59
N ASP A 93 -20.03 4.98 -10.45
CA ASP A 93 -20.33 5.90 -9.36
C ASP A 93 -19.08 6.52 -8.73
N SER A 94 -19.31 7.43 -7.79
CA SER A 94 -18.24 7.99 -6.98
C SER A 94 -18.71 8.26 -5.55
N ASN A 95 -17.79 8.13 -4.59
CA ASN A 95 -18.01 8.57 -3.20
C ASN A 95 -18.17 10.10 -3.06
N THR A 96 -18.02 10.86 -4.14
CA THR A 96 -18.13 12.31 -4.15
C THR A 96 -19.61 12.67 -4.26
N LYS A 97 -20.21 13.15 -3.16
CA LYS A 97 -21.65 13.42 -3.01
C LYS A 97 -22.32 14.32 -4.08
N LYS A 98 -21.53 15.01 -4.90
CA LYS A 98 -22.02 15.89 -5.98
C LYS A 98 -22.15 15.18 -7.34
N TYR A 99 -21.74 13.92 -7.44
CA TYR A 99 -21.80 13.14 -8.68
C TYR A 99 -22.87 12.06 -8.55
N GLU A 100 -23.86 12.13 -9.44
CA GLU A 100 -24.91 11.12 -9.55
C GLU A 100 -24.37 9.87 -10.26
N PRO A 101 -24.71 8.66 -9.81
CA PRO A 101 -24.33 7.42 -10.50
C PRO A 101 -24.82 7.39 -11.96
N LEU A 102 -24.00 6.85 -12.85
CA LEU A 102 -24.36 6.60 -14.25
C LEU A 102 -24.58 5.11 -14.47
N ARG A 103 -25.66 4.75 -15.17
CA ARG A 103 -25.86 3.40 -15.70
C ARG A 103 -25.41 3.35 -17.15
N TYR A 104 -24.81 2.25 -17.58
CA TYR A 104 -24.39 2.07 -18.96
C TYR A 104 -24.64 0.65 -19.47
N MET A 105 -24.77 0.49 -20.77
CA MET A 105 -24.87 -0.80 -21.48
C MET A 105 -23.80 -0.87 -22.57
N ARG A 106 -23.63 -2.08 -23.13
CA ARG A 106 -22.82 -2.32 -24.33
C ARG A 106 -23.72 -2.28 -25.56
N GLY A 107 -23.42 -1.40 -26.51
CA GLY A 107 -24.05 -1.36 -27.83
C GLY A 107 -23.68 -2.58 -28.69
N VAL A 108 -24.28 -2.68 -29.87
CA VAL A 108 -24.08 -3.81 -30.82
C VAL A 108 -22.61 -3.93 -31.25
N ASP A 109 -21.91 -2.80 -31.35
CA ASP A 109 -20.50 -2.74 -31.73
C ASP A 109 -19.56 -2.87 -30.51
N GLY A 110 -20.10 -3.14 -29.31
CA GLY A 110 -19.36 -3.24 -28.05
C GLY A 110 -19.08 -1.90 -27.36
N ASP A 111 -19.59 -0.79 -27.90
CA ASP A 111 -19.41 0.55 -27.36
C ASP A 111 -20.23 0.83 -26.09
N ILE A 112 -19.82 1.85 -25.32
CA ILE A 112 -20.48 2.24 -24.07
C ILE A 112 -21.61 3.22 -24.36
N GLU A 113 -22.84 2.80 -24.06
CA GLU A 113 -24.06 3.60 -24.16
C GLU A 113 -24.60 3.91 -22.75
N ILE A 114 -24.89 5.17 -22.46
CA ILE A 114 -25.43 5.58 -21.14
C ILE A 114 -26.94 5.38 -21.11
N VAL A 115 -27.46 4.79 -20.03
CA VAL A 115 -28.89 4.48 -19.84
C VAL A 115 -29.47 5.38 -18.77
N GLY A 116 -30.62 6.02 -19.05
CA GLY A 116 -31.33 6.86 -18.09
C GLY A 116 -32.52 6.16 -17.43
N GLU A 117 -32.71 6.37 -16.13
CA GLU A 117 -33.99 6.19 -15.42
C GLU A 117 -34.24 7.39 -14.50
N TYR A 118 -34.89 8.44 -15.01
CA TYR A 118 -35.81 9.25 -14.22
C TYR A 118 -36.92 9.76 -15.13
N GLY A 119 -38.15 9.40 -14.80
CA GLY A 119 -39.33 9.98 -15.42
C GLY A 119 -39.28 11.50 -15.35
N SER A 120 -39.70 12.15 -16.44
CA SER A 120 -40.03 13.58 -16.50
C SER A 120 -38.92 14.57 -16.08
N LYS A 121 -37.87 14.68 -16.90
CA LYS A 121 -37.41 15.93 -17.54
C LYS A 121 -35.98 15.76 -18.07
N GLY A 122 -35.85 15.54 -19.38
CA GLY A 122 -34.72 16.10 -20.13
C GLY A 122 -33.62 15.17 -20.66
N CYS A 123 -33.83 13.87 -20.86
CA CYS A 123 -32.96 13.10 -21.76
C CYS A 123 -33.84 12.26 -22.69
N ASN A 124 -33.98 12.71 -23.94
CA ASN A 124 -34.81 12.02 -24.93
C ASN A 124 -34.18 10.67 -25.29
N SER A 125 -35.00 9.62 -25.28
CA SER A 125 -34.66 8.23 -25.56
C SER A 125 -34.48 7.94 -27.06
N ALA A 126 -33.87 8.86 -27.82
CA ALA A 126 -33.63 8.72 -29.26
C ALA A 126 -32.23 9.15 -29.70
N ASP A 127 -31.36 9.58 -28.78
CA ASP A 127 -29.98 9.93 -29.11
C ASP A 127 -29.05 8.78 -28.70
N SER A 128 -28.77 7.88 -29.64
CA SER A 128 -27.52 7.12 -29.61
C SER A 128 -26.39 8.14 -29.71
N ILE A 129 -25.90 8.62 -28.57
CA ILE A 129 -24.81 9.61 -28.54
C ILE A 129 -23.58 8.89 -29.10
N ASN A 130 -23.23 9.19 -30.35
CA ASN A 130 -22.02 8.70 -30.99
C ASN A 130 -20.85 9.55 -30.49
N VAL A 131 -20.00 9.00 -29.62
CA VAL A 131 -19.21 9.80 -28.67
C VAL A 131 -17.85 10.25 -29.20
N PHE A 132 -17.63 10.17 -30.51
CA PHE A 132 -16.51 10.87 -31.14
C PHE A 132 -16.75 12.38 -31.26
N THR A 133 -17.98 12.87 -31.08
CA THR A 133 -18.31 14.28 -31.39
C THR A 133 -19.05 15.08 -30.30
N SER A 134 -19.55 14.49 -29.21
CA SER A 134 -20.27 15.30 -28.20
C SER A 134 -20.29 14.72 -26.78
N VAL A 135 -19.26 15.04 -25.99
CA VAL A 135 -19.27 14.84 -24.51
C VAL A 135 -19.75 16.11 -23.78
N GLU A 136 -20.04 17.20 -24.52
CA GLU A 136 -20.15 18.54 -23.94
C GLU A 136 -21.55 18.97 -23.47
N SER A 137 -22.63 18.21 -23.76
CA SER A 137 -24.00 18.72 -23.62
C SER A 137 -24.79 18.27 -22.39
N SER A 138 -24.36 17.24 -21.64
CA SER A 138 -25.11 16.72 -20.47
C SER A 138 -24.38 16.90 -19.13
N GLN A 139 -25.02 17.63 -18.21
CA GLN A 139 -24.49 18.01 -16.90
C GLN A 139 -24.19 16.80 -15.98
N CYS A 140 -24.89 15.67 -16.16
CA CYS A 140 -24.68 14.43 -15.40
C CYS A 140 -23.50 13.58 -15.93
N ILE A 141 -23.14 13.70 -17.20
CA ILE A 141 -22.07 12.89 -17.83
C ILE A 141 -20.69 13.53 -17.64
N GLN A 142 -20.64 14.86 -17.65
CA GLN A 142 -19.41 15.65 -17.60
C GLN A 142 -18.46 15.25 -16.44
N PRO A 143 -18.92 14.93 -15.22
CA PRO A 143 -18.03 14.48 -14.14
C PRO A 143 -17.26 13.18 -14.42
N TYR A 144 -17.84 12.29 -15.24
CA TYR A 144 -17.29 10.97 -15.56
C TYR A 144 -16.60 10.91 -16.92
N ALA A 145 -16.44 12.05 -17.63
CA ALA A 145 -15.89 12.08 -18.98
C ALA A 145 -14.53 11.35 -19.12
N TYR A 146 -13.62 11.55 -18.16
CA TYR A 146 -12.31 10.89 -18.12
C TYR A 146 -12.38 9.38 -17.84
N VAL A 147 -13.34 8.98 -17.01
CA VAL A 147 -13.61 7.57 -16.71
C VAL A 147 -14.14 6.87 -17.96
N LEU A 148 -15.14 7.46 -18.61
CA LEU A 148 -15.73 6.93 -19.85
C LEU A 148 -14.70 6.85 -20.98
N ALA A 149 -13.85 7.86 -21.13
CA ALA A 149 -12.76 7.82 -22.11
C ALA A 149 -11.77 6.69 -21.82
N ALA A 150 -11.37 6.48 -20.56
CA ALA A 150 -10.51 5.36 -20.16
C ALA A 150 -11.17 4.01 -20.45
N MET A 151 -12.46 3.86 -20.12
CA MET A 151 -13.22 2.64 -20.40
C MET A 151 -13.27 2.34 -21.91
N ARG A 152 -13.48 3.35 -22.77
CA ARG A 152 -13.50 3.17 -24.23
C ARG A 152 -12.15 2.77 -24.80
N VAL A 153 -11.08 3.45 -24.40
CA VAL A 153 -9.73 3.13 -24.87
C VAL A 153 -9.34 1.70 -24.46
N MET A 154 -9.70 1.30 -23.23
CA MET A 154 -9.49 -0.06 -22.76
C MET A 154 -10.35 -1.07 -23.51
N ASN A 155 -11.61 -0.74 -23.80
CA ASN A 155 -12.51 -1.57 -24.59
C ASN A 155 -11.94 -1.82 -26.00
N ALA A 156 -11.52 -0.76 -26.70
CA ALA A 156 -10.91 -0.87 -28.02
C ALA A 156 -9.63 -1.73 -27.98
N TYR A 157 -8.74 -1.49 -27.01
CA TYR A 157 -7.53 -2.29 -26.84
C TYR A 157 -7.83 -3.79 -26.60
N VAL A 158 -8.81 -4.10 -25.74
CA VAL A 158 -9.20 -5.48 -25.42
C VAL A 158 -9.89 -6.13 -26.62
N TYR A 159 -10.77 -5.43 -27.31
CA TYR A 159 -11.45 -5.88 -28.51
C TYR A 159 -10.45 -6.28 -29.59
N GLU A 160 -9.50 -5.39 -29.91
CA GLU A 160 -8.48 -5.62 -30.92
C GLU A 160 -7.57 -6.82 -30.62
N LYS A 161 -7.32 -7.09 -29.33
CA LYS A 161 -6.34 -8.10 -28.90
C LYS A 161 -6.95 -9.45 -28.54
N TYR A 162 -8.17 -9.46 -28.02
CA TYR A 162 -8.83 -10.65 -27.45
C TYR A 162 -10.23 -10.91 -28.02
N GLY A 163 -10.74 -10.03 -28.89
CA GLY A 163 -12.03 -10.17 -29.55
C GLY A 163 -13.23 -9.67 -28.74
N GLN A 164 -14.39 -9.64 -29.41
CA GLN A 164 -15.62 -9.02 -28.93
C GLN A 164 -16.15 -9.63 -27.63
N SER A 165 -16.09 -10.96 -27.48
CA SER A 165 -16.64 -11.67 -26.31
C SER A 165 -15.99 -11.21 -24.99
N VAL A 166 -14.67 -10.96 -25.00
CA VAL A 166 -13.94 -10.49 -23.82
C VAL A 166 -14.21 -9.00 -23.57
N ALA A 167 -14.23 -8.19 -24.63
CA ALA A 167 -14.50 -6.74 -24.53
C ALA A 167 -15.93 -6.42 -24.06
N ALA A 168 -16.90 -7.25 -24.44
CA ALA A 168 -18.31 -7.06 -24.12
C ALA A 168 -18.66 -7.30 -22.64
N ARG A 169 -17.71 -7.72 -21.79
CA ARG A 169 -17.95 -7.92 -20.36
C ARG A 169 -18.47 -6.63 -19.69
N LEU A 170 -19.58 -6.78 -18.96
CA LEU A 170 -20.14 -5.75 -18.10
C LEU A 170 -19.44 -5.77 -16.75
N TYR A 171 -19.40 -4.61 -16.10
CA TYR A 171 -18.84 -4.43 -14.78
C TYR A 171 -19.38 -3.14 -14.15
N ASN A 172 -19.30 -3.06 -12.83
CA ASN A 172 -19.43 -1.79 -12.12
C ASN A 172 -18.06 -1.13 -11.96
N LEU A 173 -18.04 0.19 -11.83
CA LEU A 173 -16.83 0.97 -11.63
C LEU A 173 -17.07 2.05 -10.56
N HIS A 174 -16.43 1.87 -9.41
CA HIS A 174 -16.59 2.76 -8.25
C HIS A 174 -15.33 3.61 -8.05
N ILE A 175 -15.51 4.93 -7.96
CA ILE A 175 -14.40 5.90 -7.84
C ILE A 175 -14.38 6.59 -6.47
N SER A 176 -13.25 6.52 -5.77
CA SER A 176 -13.01 7.30 -4.55
C SER A 176 -11.79 8.22 -4.66
N SER A 177 -11.89 9.47 -4.20
CA SER A 177 -10.83 10.48 -4.31
C SER A 177 -10.37 11.05 -2.96
N GLU A 178 -9.06 11.17 -2.78
CA GLU A 178 -8.39 11.92 -1.71
C GLU A 178 -7.79 13.25 -2.20
N LEU A 179 -8.04 13.61 -3.46
CA LEU A 179 -7.51 14.82 -4.11
C LEU A 179 -8.46 16.02 -3.95
N ASP A 180 -9.54 15.82 -3.20
CA ASP A 180 -10.56 16.79 -2.85
C ASP A 180 -10.52 17.03 -1.34
N ASP A 181 -10.78 18.26 -0.94
CA ASP A 181 -10.87 18.64 0.46
C ASP A 181 -12.13 18.04 1.09
N ALA A 182 -11.96 17.32 2.20
CA ALA A 182 -13.02 16.52 2.81
C ALA A 182 -14.20 17.37 3.35
N GLU A 183 -13.96 18.63 3.70
CA GLU A 183 -14.98 19.53 4.25
C GLU A 183 -15.70 20.30 3.12
N SER A 184 -14.94 20.89 2.20
CA SER A 184 -15.48 21.75 1.15
C SER A 184 -15.82 21.04 -0.17
N GLY A 185 -15.31 19.82 -0.38
CA GLY A 185 -15.42 19.08 -1.65
C GLY A 185 -14.70 19.73 -2.84
N GLN A 186 -13.86 20.73 -2.57
CA GLN A 186 -13.06 21.44 -3.55
C GLN A 186 -11.77 20.70 -3.87
N LYS A 187 -11.34 20.75 -5.13
CA LYS A 187 -10.12 20.09 -5.58
C LYS A 187 -8.89 20.81 -5.03
N TYR A 188 -7.89 20.05 -4.58
CA TYR A 188 -6.59 20.61 -4.18
C TYR A 188 -5.73 21.10 -5.37
N GLY A 189 -6.11 20.79 -6.62
CA GLY A 189 -5.28 21.08 -7.81
C GLY A 189 -4.21 20.01 -8.10
N LEU A 190 -4.33 18.83 -7.50
CA LEU A 190 -3.34 17.74 -7.61
C LEU A 190 -3.53 16.81 -8.83
N GLY A 191 -4.29 17.23 -9.84
CA GLY A 191 -4.46 16.47 -11.09
C GLY A 191 -5.51 15.35 -11.06
N SER A 192 -6.68 15.56 -10.43
CA SER A 192 -7.72 14.53 -10.29
C SER A 192 -8.17 13.88 -11.61
N SER A 193 -8.21 14.63 -12.71
CA SER A 193 -8.58 14.11 -14.04
C SER A 193 -7.60 13.07 -14.57
N ALA A 194 -6.29 13.32 -14.43
CA ALA A 194 -5.27 12.37 -14.85
C ALA A 194 -5.21 11.17 -13.89
N ALA A 195 -5.35 11.41 -12.57
CA ALA A 195 -5.38 10.34 -11.57
C ALA A 195 -6.52 9.36 -11.79
N VAL A 196 -7.75 9.84 -12.02
CA VAL A 196 -8.90 8.95 -12.28
C VAL A 196 -8.75 8.18 -13.58
N THR A 197 -8.18 8.80 -14.62
CA THR A 197 -7.90 8.13 -15.90
C THR A 197 -6.92 6.97 -15.71
N VAL A 198 -5.78 7.20 -15.04
CA VAL A 198 -4.76 6.16 -14.80
C VAL A 198 -5.30 5.07 -13.85
N ALA A 199 -6.03 5.44 -12.80
CA ALA A 199 -6.63 4.46 -11.88
C ALA A 199 -7.61 3.55 -12.61
N THR A 200 -8.46 4.11 -13.48
CA THR A 200 -9.43 3.36 -14.29
C THR A 200 -8.71 2.43 -15.28
N VAL A 201 -7.71 2.91 -16.01
CA VAL A 201 -6.90 2.07 -16.92
C VAL A 201 -6.25 0.91 -16.17
N ARG A 202 -5.67 1.16 -14.99
CA ARG A 202 -5.05 0.10 -14.16
C ARG A 202 -6.08 -0.90 -13.65
N ALA A 203 -7.23 -0.45 -13.17
CA ALA A 203 -8.30 -1.33 -12.68
C ALA A 203 -8.84 -2.21 -13.80
N LEU A 204 -9.04 -1.66 -14.99
CA LEU A 204 -9.48 -2.42 -16.16
C LEU A 204 -8.40 -3.36 -16.68
N CYS A 205 -7.12 -3.00 -16.59
CA CYS A 205 -6.05 -3.97 -16.87
C CYS A 205 -6.15 -5.17 -15.93
N GLN A 206 -6.35 -4.97 -14.63
CA GLN A 206 -6.54 -6.07 -13.68
C GLN A 206 -7.81 -6.88 -13.97
N TRP A 207 -8.94 -6.21 -14.23
CA TRP A 207 -10.23 -6.84 -14.56
C TRP A 207 -10.14 -7.78 -15.77
N TYR A 208 -9.43 -7.35 -16.81
CA TYR A 208 -9.23 -8.13 -18.03
C TYR A 208 -8.00 -9.06 -17.97
N GLY A 209 -7.30 -9.16 -16.83
CA GLY A 209 -6.10 -10.00 -16.69
C GLY A 209 -4.90 -9.56 -17.55
N LEU A 210 -4.77 -8.25 -17.81
CA LEU A 210 -3.74 -7.67 -18.68
C LEU A 210 -2.48 -7.28 -17.91
N SER A 211 -1.36 -7.87 -18.30
CA SER A 211 -0.03 -7.50 -17.79
C SER A 211 0.65 -6.45 -18.69
N LEU A 212 0.32 -5.17 -18.49
CA LEU A 212 0.88 -4.06 -19.27
C LEU A 212 2.01 -3.33 -18.51
N SER A 213 3.05 -2.94 -19.25
CA SER A 213 4.15 -2.14 -18.71
C SER A 213 3.73 -0.68 -18.44
N THR A 214 4.42 0.00 -17.53
CA THR A 214 4.17 1.41 -17.20
C THR A 214 4.13 2.34 -18.43
N PRO A 215 5.04 2.24 -19.42
CA PRO A 215 4.94 3.04 -20.64
C PRO A 215 3.65 2.80 -21.43
N ARG A 216 3.14 1.55 -21.48
CA ARG A 216 1.89 1.21 -22.18
C ARG A 216 0.67 1.75 -21.42
N ILE A 217 0.63 1.59 -20.10
CA ILE A 217 -0.41 2.19 -19.24
C ILE A 217 -0.43 3.71 -19.41
N CYS A 218 0.74 4.34 -19.41
CA CYS A 218 0.86 5.78 -19.63
C CYS A 218 0.29 6.19 -20.99
N LYS A 219 0.67 5.53 -22.09
CA LYS A 219 0.13 5.85 -23.43
C LYS A 219 -1.39 5.64 -23.52
N LEU A 220 -1.93 4.55 -22.96
CA LEU A 220 -3.38 4.32 -22.90
C LEU A 220 -4.11 5.46 -22.18
N ALA A 221 -3.59 5.87 -21.02
CA ALA A 221 -4.14 6.99 -20.26
C ALA A 221 -3.96 8.35 -20.96
N LEU A 222 -2.88 8.54 -21.71
CA LEU A 222 -2.67 9.74 -22.54
C LEU A 222 -3.68 9.82 -23.69
N ILE A 223 -3.94 8.71 -24.37
CA ILE A 223 -4.98 8.62 -25.41
C ILE A 223 -6.34 8.98 -24.79
N ALA A 224 -6.72 8.33 -23.69
CA ALA A 224 -8.00 8.60 -23.01
C ALA A 224 -8.13 10.07 -22.57
N SER A 225 -7.05 10.66 -22.05
CA SER A 225 -7.05 12.06 -21.62
C SER A 225 -7.18 13.02 -22.80
N ALA A 226 -6.54 12.72 -23.94
CA ALA A 226 -6.60 13.54 -25.16
C ALA A 226 -8.01 13.54 -25.79
N MET A 227 -8.78 12.45 -25.63
CA MET A 227 -10.17 12.37 -26.09
C MET A 227 -11.11 13.31 -25.34
N VAL A 228 -10.81 13.64 -24.08
CA VAL A 228 -11.62 14.57 -23.26
C VAL A 228 -11.10 15.99 -23.36
N LYS A 229 -9.77 16.17 -23.32
CA LYS A 229 -9.14 17.49 -23.33
C LYS A 229 -7.95 17.53 -24.27
N LYS A 230 -8.16 18.15 -25.43
CA LYS A 230 -7.13 18.33 -26.48
C LYS A 230 -6.00 19.30 -26.10
N SER A 231 -6.21 20.18 -25.11
CA SER A 231 -5.23 21.22 -24.71
C SER A 231 -4.23 20.80 -23.62
N GLY A 232 -4.27 19.55 -23.13
CA GLY A 232 -3.34 19.07 -22.11
C GLY A 232 -1.95 18.72 -22.66
N SER A 233 -0.89 18.90 -21.85
CA SER A 233 0.47 18.46 -22.21
C SER A 233 0.73 16.97 -21.92
N GLY A 234 -0.10 16.32 -21.09
CA GLY A 234 0.04 14.92 -20.67
C GLY A 234 1.06 14.67 -19.55
N GLY A 235 1.76 15.71 -19.07
CA GLY A 235 2.80 15.53 -18.03
C GLY A 235 2.24 15.09 -16.68
N ASP A 236 0.98 15.40 -16.40
CA ASP A 236 0.26 14.90 -15.24
C ASP A 236 0.00 13.39 -15.31
N VAL A 237 -0.52 12.89 -16.44
CA VAL A 237 -0.70 11.46 -16.70
C VAL A 237 0.63 10.71 -16.61
N ALA A 238 1.70 11.27 -17.17
CA ALA A 238 3.03 10.69 -17.13
C ALA A 238 3.55 10.55 -15.70
N ALA A 239 3.50 11.62 -14.90
CA ALA A 239 3.95 11.59 -13.51
C ALA A 239 3.18 10.56 -12.69
N ILE A 240 1.85 10.55 -12.83
CA ILE A 240 0.96 9.64 -12.11
C ILE A 240 1.19 8.17 -12.52
N SER A 241 1.51 7.93 -13.79
CA SER A 241 1.82 6.60 -14.30
C SER A 241 3.16 6.09 -13.76
N TYR A 242 4.19 6.93 -13.74
CA TYR A 242 5.57 6.52 -13.43
C TYR A 242 5.94 6.60 -11.93
N GLY A 243 5.31 7.49 -11.16
CA GLY A 243 5.67 7.77 -9.77
C GLY A 243 6.97 8.58 -9.63
N GLY A 244 7.26 9.03 -8.41
CA GLY A 244 8.48 9.79 -8.12
C GLY A 244 8.55 11.14 -8.83
N TRP A 245 9.78 11.59 -9.10
CA TRP A 245 10.08 12.77 -9.90
C TRP A 245 10.37 12.36 -11.34
N ILE A 246 9.76 13.04 -12.30
CA ILE A 246 10.04 12.81 -13.72
C ILE A 246 10.45 14.10 -14.42
N LEU A 247 11.40 13.97 -15.35
CA LEU A 247 11.60 14.88 -16.46
C LEU A 247 10.68 14.42 -17.61
N TYR A 248 9.90 15.33 -18.14
CA TYR A 248 8.87 15.05 -19.12
C TYR A 248 8.94 16.02 -20.31
N ARG A 249 8.75 15.51 -21.53
CA ARG A 249 8.40 16.30 -22.71
C ARG A 249 7.12 15.80 -23.34
N ALA A 250 6.27 16.74 -23.72
CA ALA A 250 5.01 16.42 -24.38
C ALA A 250 5.23 15.80 -25.76
N TYR A 251 4.37 14.84 -26.08
CA TYR A 251 4.25 14.30 -27.44
C TYR A 251 3.68 15.36 -28.39
N ASP A 252 3.83 15.11 -29.69
CA ASP A 252 3.19 15.93 -30.72
C ASP A 252 1.67 15.71 -30.74
N ARG A 253 0.91 16.76 -30.35
CA ARG A 253 -0.56 16.72 -30.28
C ARG A 253 -1.22 16.56 -31.64
N ASN A 254 -0.73 17.25 -32.67
CA ASN A 254 -1.28 17.18 -34.03
C ASN A 254 -1.06 15.79 -34.62
N TRP A 255 0.11 15.20 -34.35
CA TRP A 255 0.38 13.82 -34.72
C TRP A 255 -0.58 12.84 -34.04
N LEU A 256 -0.80 12.97 -32.72
CA LEU A 256 -1.73 12.08 -32.02
C LEU A 256 -3.16 12.25 -32.55
N GLU A 257 -3.60 13.47 -32.84
CA GLU A 257 -4.94 13.72 -33.42
C GLU A 257 -5.09 13.10 -34.82
N ALA A 258 -4.07 13.18 -35.67
CA ALA A 258 -4.06 12.51 -36.97
C ALA A 258 -4.12 10.97 -36.81
N GLU A 259 -3.37 10.40 -35.87
CA GLU A 259 -3.42 8.97 -35.58
C GLU A 259 -4.78 8.51 -35.05
N LEU A 260 -5.42 9.30 -34.18
CA LEU A 260 -6.78 9.01 -33.69
C LEU A 260 -7.82 9.11 -34.81
N THR A 261 -7.62 10.02 -35.78
CA THR A 261 -8.47 10.10 -36.98
C THR A 261 -8.36 8.84 -37.84
N LEU A 262 -7.16 8.28 -37.99
CA LEU A 262 -6.96 7.01 -38.70
C LEU A 262 -7.60 5.82 -37.98
N ILE A 263 -7.61 5.83 -36.64
CA ILE A 263 -8.33 4.80 -35.86
C ILE A 263 -9.84 4.92 -36.09
N GLN A 264 -10.37 6.15 -36.12
CA GLN A 264 -11.79 6.40 -36.37
C GLN A 264 -12.23 6.00 -37.79
N SER A 265 -11.37 6.17 -38.80
CA SER A 265 -11.66 5.74 -40.18
C SER A 265 -11.50 4.23 -40.40
N GLY A 266 -10.94 3.51 -39.43
CA GLY A 266 -10.63 2.07 -39.53
C GLY A 266 -9.30 1.76 -40.23
N ASP A 267 -8.51 2.77 -40.61
CA ASP A 267 -7.21 2.62 -41.26
C ASP A 267 -6.06 2.28 -40.28
N SER A 268 -6.33 2.40 -38.97
CA SER A 268 -5.39 2.11 -37.88
C SER A 268 -6.14 1.56 -36.66
N ASN A 269 -5.42 1.19 -35.61
CA ASN A 269 -6.01 0.68 -34.36
C ASN A 269 -5.17 1.06 -33.13
N VAL A 270 -5.74 0.93 -31.93
CA VAL A 270 -5.10 1.34 -30.66
C VAL A 270 -3.81 0.54 -30.42
N CYS A 271 -3.81 -0.76 -30.69
CA CYS A 271 -2.65 -1.64 -30.52
C CYS A 271 -1.45 -1.20 -31.38
N LEU A 272 -1.68 -0.81 -32.63
CA LEU A 272 -0.65 -0.27 -33.52
C LEU A 272 -0.12 1.07 -32.99
N LEU A 273 -1.00 1.99 -32.60
CA LEU A 273 -0.62 3.30 -32.06
C LEU A 273 0.25 3.18 -30.79
N LEU A 274 -0.02 2.21 -29.90
CA LEU A 274 0.78 1.98 -28.70
C LEU A 274 2.22 1.57 -29.02
N ASN A 275 2.43 0.82 -30.11
CA ASN A 275 3.73 0.32 -30.52
C ASN A 275 4.53 1.37 -31.33
N LYS A 276 3.90 2.44 -31.83
CA LYS A 276 4.60 3.55 -32.49
C LYS A 276 5.47 4.34 -31.51
N LYS A 277 6.57 4.89 -32.03
CA LYS A 277 7.36 5.91 -31.33
C LYS A 277 6.59 7.23 -31.41
N TRP A 278 6.21 7.79 -30.26
CA TRP A 278 5.46 9.04 -30.21
C TRP A 278 6.44 10.20 -30.40
N PRO A 279 6.30 11.04 -31.44
CA PRO A 279 7.21 12.15 -31.68
C PRO A 279 7.27 13.07 -30.46
N ARG A 280 8.49 13.50 -30.09
CA ARG A 280 8.81 14.39 -28.95
C ARG A 280 8.54 13.86 -27.53
N LEU A 281 7.82 12.75 -27.37
CA LEU A 281 7.56 12.17 -26.04
C LEU A 281 8.86 11.72 -25.36
N GLU A 282 9.17 12.32 -24.22
CA GLU A 282 10.28 11.93 -23.37
C GLU A 282 9.80 11.80 -21.93
N ILE A 283 10.14 10.69 -21.27
CA ILE A 283 9.84 10.47 -19.86
C ILE A 283 11.05 9.83 -19.21
N LYS A 284 11.73 10.56 -18.31
CA LYS A 284 12.89 10.07 -17.54
C LYS A 284 12.60 10.25 -16.05
N ARG A 285 12.78 9.19 -15.24
CA ARG A 285 12.74 9.32 -13.77
C ARG A 285 14.01 10.02 -13.29
N LEU A 286 13.86 11.01 -12.42
CA LEU A 286 14.97 11.73 -11.79
C LEU A 286 15.31 11.09 -10.44
N LYS A 287 16.61 10.95 -10.17
CA LYS A 287 17.11 10.44 -8.87
C LYS A 287 17.29 11.60 -7.90
N VAL A 288 16.20 11.99 -7.23
CA VAL A 288 16.24 13.07 -6.24
C VAL A 288 16.62 12.51 -4.87
N HIS A 289 17.57 13.16 -4.19
CA HIS A 289 18.05 12.77 -2.88
C HIS A 289 16.93 12.79 -1.83
N SER A 290 16.86 11.78 -0.95
CA SER A 290 15.77 11.60 0.03
C SER A 290 15.69 12.69 1.09
N ALA A 291 16.78 13.43 1.30
CA ALA A 291 16.80 14.56 2.22
C ALA A 291 16.00 15.78 1.72
N LEU A 292 15.67 15.87 0.42
CA LEU A 292 14.88 16.97 -0.12
C LEU A 292 13.37 16.73 0.13
N LYS A 293 12.69 17.73 0.69
CA LYS A 293 11.27 17.75 1.00
C LYS A 293 10.55 18.78 0.14
N LEU A 294 9.49 18.32 -0.54
CA LEU A 294 8.54 19.17 -1.25
C LEU A 294 7.41 19.56 -0.30
N LEU A 295 7.36 20.84 0.06
CA LEU A 295 6.31 21.42 0.92
C LEU A 295 5.22 22.03 0.04
N VAL A 296 3.96 21.89 0.42
CA VAL A 296 2.82 22.30 -0.39
C VAL A 296 1.84 23.13 0.44
N GLY A 297 1.52 24.34 -0.01
CA GLY A 297 0.50 25.20 0.59
C GLY A 297 -0.68 25.39 -0.36
N TRP A 298 -1.89 25.05 0.09
CA TRP A 298 -3.13 25.21 -0.68
C TRP A 298 -3.86 26.49 -0.29
N THR A 299 -4.25 27.30 -1.28
CA THR A 299 -4.82 28.63 -0.99
C THR A 299 -6.34 28.63 -0.77
N GLY A 300 -7.00 27.49 -1.00
CA GLY A 300 -8.45 27.32 -0.84
C GLY A 300 -9.29 27.72 -2.06
N SER A 301 -8.66 28.08 -3.18
CA SER A 301 -9.36 28.59 -4.38
C SER A 301 -8.95 27.79 -5.64
N PRO A 302 -9.59 26.65 -5.95
CA PRO A 302 -9.21 25.84 -7.10
C PRO A 302 -9.23 26.64 -8.40
N ALA A 303 -8.17 26.51 -9.19
CA ALA A 303 -8.02 27.12 -10.50
C ALA A 303 -8.26 26.10 -11.61
N SER A 304 -8.83 26.55 -12.72
CA SER A 304 -8.96 25.71 -13.91
C SER A 304 -7.72 25.84 -14.78
N SER A 305 -6.84 24.83 -14.75
CA SER A 305 -5.64 24.82 -15.60
C SER A 305 -5.98 24.91 -17.09
N ALA A 306 -7.15 24.43 -17.53
CA ALA A 306 -7.60 24.57 -18.92
C ALA A 306 -7.84 26.03 -19.30
N LYS A 307 -8.59 26.76 -18.46
CA LYS A 307 -8.89 28.18 -18.71
C LYS A 307 -7.63 29.03 -18.69
N LEU A 308 -6.72 28.75 -17.76
CA LEU A 308 -5.45 29.48 -17.66
C LEU A 308 -4.52 29.19 -18.84
N VAL A 309 -4.37 27.94 -19.26
CA VAL A 309 -3.58 27.59 -20.46
C VAL A 309 -4.17 28.26 -21.70
N SER A 310 -5.48 28.18 -21.91
CA SER A 310 -6.11 28.85 -23.06
C SER A 310 -5.99 30.38 -23.00
N SER A 311 -6.04 30.98 -21.80
CA SER A 311 -5.79 32.41 -21.61
C SER A 311 -4.36 32.81 -21.99
N VAL A 312 -3.38 32.00 -21.60
CA VAL A 312 -1.96 32.18 -21.96
C VAL A 312 -1.75 32.00 -23.47
N GLU A 313 -2.30 30.94 -24.07
CA GLU A 313 -2.22 30.68 -25.52
C GLU A 313 -2.83 31.87 -26.30
N ASN A 314 -4.03 32.33 -25.92
CA ASN A 314 -4.69 33.47 -26.56
C ASN A 314 -3.88 34.77 -26.37
N GLY A 315 -3.37 35.04 -25.17
CA GLY A 315 -2.56 36.22 -24.88
C GLY A 315 -1.27 36.25 -25.69
N ALA A 316 -0.59 35.10 -25.82
CA ALA A 316 0.63 34.96 -26.61
C ALA A 316 0.40 35.28 -28.10
N HIS A 317 -0.73 34.85 -28.66
CA HIS A 317 -1.10 35.16 -30.06
C HIS A 317 -1.41 36.65 -30.28
N VAL A 318 -2.03 37.34 -29.33
CA VAL A 318 -2.33 38.79 -29.42
C VAL A 318 -1.04 39.62 -29.35
N SER A 319 -0.10 39.25 -28.47
CA SER A 319 1.22 39.90 -28.38
C SER A 319 2.10 39.69 -29.63
N ALA A 320 1.91 38.60 -30.38
CA ALA A 320 2.58 38.38 -31.66
C ALA A 320 1.95 39.17 -32.83
N GLY A 321 0.64 39.44 -32.78
CA GLY A 321 -0.10 40.16 -33.81
C GLY A 321 0.12 41.67 -33.85
N ASN A 322 0.49 42.30 -32.73
CA ASN A 322 0.78 43.75 -32.67
C ASN A 322 2.16 44.14 -33.26
N SER A 323 2.95 43.17 -33.71
CA SER A 323 4.23 43.40 -34.39
C SER A 323 4.09 43.55 -35.91
N ALA A 324 2.86 43.43 -36.45
CA ALA A 324 2.60 43.54 -37.89
C ALA A 324 1.35 44.38 -38.20
N GLY A 325 1.55 45.69 -38.43
CA GLY A 325 0.67 46.52 -39.27
C GLY A 325 -0.23 47.55 -38.56
N ASN A 326 0.21 48.81 -38.51
CA ASN A 326 -0.38 49.88 -39.34
C ASN A 326 0.33 51.22 -39.11
N SER A 327 1.01 51.67 -40.17
CA SER A 327 1.30 53.06 -40.43
C SER A 327 0.01 53.81 -40.74
N GLU A 328 -0.29 54.91 -40.05
CA GLU A 328 -0.64 56.20 -40.69
C GLU A 328 -0.79 57.34 -39.66
N SER A 329 -0.32 58.50 -40.10
CA SER A 329 -0.23 59.85 -39.54
C SER A 329 -1.35 60.38 -38.65
N ASN A 330 -0.99 61.08 -37.56
CA ASN A 330 -1.22 62.54 -37.43
C ASN A 330 -0.53 63.17 -36.22
N SER A 331 -0.38 64.48 -36.28
CA SER A 331 0.73 65.31 -35.81
C SER A 331 0.50 66.08 -34.48
N ALA A 332 1.64 66.56 -33.97
CA ALA A 332 1.89 67.77 -33.17
C ALA A 332 1.73 67.70 -31.62
N GLY A 333 2.86 67.88 -30.93
CA GLY A 333 2.93 68.11 -29.49
C GLY A 333 4.36 68.04 -28.94
N SER A 334 5.07 69.16 -29.01
CA SER A 334 6.42 69.48 -28.53
C SER A 334 6.95 68.83 -27.23
N GLY A 335 8.23 68.45 -27.26
CA GLY A 335 9.21 68.95 -26.30
C GLY A 335 9.75 67.99 -25.22
N LEU A 336 11.06 67.72 -25.35
CA LEU A 336 12.05 67.37 -24.30
C LEU A 336 12.46 65.91 -24.09
N ASP A 337 13.79 65.79 -24.08
CA ASP A 337 14.68 64.78 -23.50
C ASP A 337 14.99 63.47 -24.25
N LYS A 338 16.01 63.60 -25.12
CA LYS A 338 16.95 62.54 -25.47
C LYS A 338 17.79 62.17 -24.24
N ASN A 339 17.58 60.97 -23.70
CA ASN A 339 18.63 60.23 -23.00
C ASN A 339 18.43 58.72 -23.23
N PHE A 340 19.33 58.16 -24.04
CA PHE A 340 19.73 56.74 -24.14
C PHE A 340 18.74 55.68 -23.59
N SER A 341 17.74 55.31 -24.40
CA SER A 341 16.96 54.08 -24.19
C SER A 341 17.84 52.89 -24.62
N SER A 342 18.25 52.05 -23.67
CA SER A 342 18.79 50.74 -24.00
C SER A 342 17.68 49.92 -24.64
N TYR A 343 17.83 49.61 -25.93
CA TYR A 343 16.98 48.68 -26.64
C TYR A 343 17.14 47.29 -26.01
N THR A 344 16.31 46.99 -25.02
CA THR A 344 16.06 45.62 -24.58
C THR A 344 14.95 45.11 -25.46
N GLU A 345 15.22 44.09 -26.27
CA GLU A 345 14.19 43.45 -27.09
C GLU A 345 13.04 42.97 -26.19
N PRO A 346 11.77 43.11 -26.63
CA PRO A 346 10.63 42.72 -25.83
C PRO A 346 10.62 41.20 -25.61
N PHE A 347 10.52 40.78 -24.35
CA PHE A 347 10.44 39.36 -23.97
C PHE A 347 9.25 38.66 -24.63
N THR A 348 9.52 37.67 -25.47
CA THR A 348 8.51 36.92 -26.22
C THR A 348 8.11 35.61 -25.54
N TYR A 349 7.04 34.97 -26.03
CA TYR A 349 6.67 33.64 -25.57
C TYR A 349 7.71 32.56 -25.98
N GLU A 350 8.41 32.78 -27.09
CA GLU A 350 9.49 31.88 -27.52
C GLU A 350 10.70 32.01 -26.59
N ASP A 351 11.04 33.23 -26.18
CA ASP A 351 12.05 33.46 -25.13
C ASP A 351 11.67 32.75 -23.82
N PHE A 352 10.40 32.82 -23.43
CA PHE A 352 9.90 32.08 -22.27
C PHE A 352 10.12 30.57 -22.41
N CYS A 353 9.76 29.99 -23.57
CA CYS A 353 9.92 28.55 -23.80
C CYS A 353 11.39 28.11 -23.78
N VAL A 354 12.29 28.88 -24.40
CA VAL A 354 13.73 28.62 -24.43
C VAL A 354 14.35 28.77 -23.04
N GLN A 355 14.04 29.85 -22.32
CA GLN A 355 14.59 30.06 -20.98
C GLN A 355 14.03 29.06 -19.97
N SER A 356 12.77 28.66 -20.12
CA SER A 356 12.15 27.60 -19.30
C SER A 356 12.81 26.26 -19.55
N GLU A 357 13.13 25.92 -20.80
CA GLU A 357 13.88 24.70 -21.14
C GLU A 357 15.24 24.67 -20.44
N ILE A 358 16.02 25.75 -20.55
CA ILE A 358 17.33 25.86 -19.91
C ILE A 358 17.22 25.70 -18.39
N CYS A 359 16.26 26.39 -17.78
CA CYS A 359 16.01 26.34 -16.34
C CYS A 359 15.66 24.91 -15.88
N VAL A 360 14.77 24.22 -16.61
CA VAL A 360 14.36 22.84 -16.29
C VAL A 360 15.54 21.87 -16.40
N GLN A 361 16.38 21.98 -17.43
CA GLN A 361 17.55 21.10 -17.58
C GLN A 361 18.56 21.28 -16.45
N LYS A 362 18.83 22.54 -16.07
CA LYS A 362 19.72 22.84 -14.94
C LYS A 362 19.15 22.33 -13.63
N LEU A 363 17.87 22.63 -13.35
CA LEU A 363 17.20 22.16 -12.14
C LEU A 363 17.18 20.63 -12.06
N ALA A 364 16.93 19.92 -13.17
CA ALA A 364 16.96 18.46 -13.20
C ALA A 364 18.34 17.92 -12.81
N LYS A 365 19.42 18.52 -13.35
CA LYS A 365 20.79 18.14 -13.02
C LYS A 365 21.12 18.41 -11.54
N SER A 366 20.78 19.59 -11.03
CA SER A 366 21.06 19.97 -9.64
C SER A 366 20.24 19.15 -8.64
N LEU A 367 19.02 18.73 -9.01
CA LEU A 367 18.24 17.76 -8.23
C LEU A 367 18.89 16.37 -8.18
N GLU A 368 19.45 15.88 -9.31
CA GLU A 368 20.17 14.59 -9.36
C GLU A 368 21.51 14.63 -8.59
N ASN A 369 22.19 15.79 -8.59
CA ASN A 369 23.47 16.00 -7.91
C ASN A 369 23.32 16.48 -6.45
N PHE A 370 22.10 16.82 -6.01
CA PHE A 370 21.82 17.40 -4.69
C PHE A 370 22.55 18.72 -4.41
N GLU A 371 22.59 19.61 -5.40
CA GLU A 371 23.22 20.95 -5.35
C GLU A 371 22.19 21.99 -4.86
N LEU A 372 22.12 22.24 -3.55
CA LEU A 372 21.03 23.05 -2.94
C LEU A 372 21.00 24.51 -3.40
N ASP A 373 22.14 25.15 -3.57
CA ASP A 373 22.22 26.55 -4.01
C ASP A 373 21.71 26.71 -5.45
N ASP A 374 22.08 25.78 -6.34
CA ASP A 374 21.61 25.77 -7.72
C ASP A 374 20.12 25.40 -7.81
N ILE A 375 19.64 24.47 -6.96
CA ILE A 375 18.20 24.18 -6.84
C ILE A 375 17.43 25.45 -6.47
N ALA A 376 17.91 26.21 -5.48
CA ALA A 376 17.28 27.45 -5.04
C ALA A 376 17.31 28.52 -6.14
N ALA A 377 18.44 28.70 -6.82
CA ALA A 377 18.60 29.63 -7.93
C ALA A 377 17.64 29.33 -9.09
N GLU A 378 17.55 28.07 -9.50
CA GLU A 378 16.66 27.67 -10.60
C GLU A 378 15.18 27.70 -10.20
N PHE A 379 14.83 27.47 -8.93
CA PHE A 379 13.46 27.71 -8.43
C PHE A 379 13.06 29.19 -8.53
N ALA A 380 13.98 30.09 -8.15
CA ALA A 380 13.76 31.53 -8.26
C ALA A 380 13.67 31.97 -9.73
N GLN A 381 14.54 31.45 -10.60
CA GLN A 381 14.50 31.72 -12.04
C GLN A 381 13.19 31.24 -12.67
N ASN A 382 12.72 30.04 -12.33
CA ASN A 382 11.45 29.53 -12.84
C ASN A 382 10.26 30.41 -12.40
N ARG A 383 10.24 30.88 -11.14
CA ARG A 383 9.23 31.84 -10.67
C ARG A 383 9.25 33.13 -11.49
N GLU A 384 10.43 33.69 -11.74
CA GLU A 384 10.57 34.94 -12.50
C GLU A 384 10.07 34.78 -13.95
N LEU A 385 10.37 33.64 -14.59
CA LEU A 385 9.84 33.32 -15.91
C LEU A 385 8.29 33.28 -15.92
N LEU A 386 7.67 32.69 -14.89
CA LEU A 386 6.21 32.68 -14.77
C LEU A 386 5.62 34.08 -14.51
N ARG A 387 6.33 34.95 -13.78
CA ARG A 387 5.93 36.35 -13.60
C ARG A 387 5.97 37.12 -14.92
N LYS A 388 7.05 36.96 -15.70
CA LYS A 388 7.16 37.57 -17.04
C LYS A 388 6.05 37.06 -17.97
N LEU A 389 5.76 35.76 -17.94
CA LEU A 389 4.65 35.18 -18.71
C LEU A 389 3.29 35.75 -18.29
N SER A 390 3.07 35.92 -16.98
CA SER A 390 1.85 36.52 -16.42
C SER A 390 1.64 37.94 -16.94
N VAL A 391 2.71 38.75 -17.01
CA VAL A 391 2.67 40.10 -17.58
C VAL A 391 2.43 40.05 -19.09
N LEU A 392 3.16 39.21 -19.82
CA LEU A 392 3.08 39.09 -21.29
C LEU A 392 1.66 38.74 -21.75
N THR A 393 0.98 37.86 -21.03
CA THR A 393 -0.32 37.31 -21.43
C THR A 393 -1.51 37.95 -20.71
N GLY A 394 -1.27 38.84 -19.75
CA GLY A 394 -2.31 39.41 -18.88
C GLY A 394 -3.02 38.37 -17.99
N THR A 395 -2.50 37.14 -17.90
CA THR A 395 -3.10 36.05 -17.13
C THR A 395 -2.55 36.07 -15.70
N VAL A 396 -3.41 36.06 -14.69
CA VAL A 396 -2.97 36.04 -13.27
C VAL A 396 -2.51 34.64 -12.87
N ILE A 397 -1.19 34.41 -12.91
CA ILE A 397 -0.56 33.14 -12.52
C ILE A 397 -0.26 33.12 -11.02
N GLU A 398 0.37 34.18 -10.48
CA GLU A 398 0.67 34.34 -9.05
C GLU A 398 -0.37 35.25 -8.40
N THR A 399 -1.30 34.68 -7.64
CA THR A 399 -2.31 35.45 -6.89
C THR A 399 -1.71 36.09 -5.65
N GLN A 400 -2.43 37.04 -5.02
CA GLN A 400 -1.98 37.67 -3.77
C GLN A 400 -1.65 36.65 -2.66
N LYS A 401 -2.46 35.59 -2.50
CA LYS A 401 -2.19 34.51 -1.54
C LYS A 401 -0.94 33.71 -1.91
N LEU A 402 -0.74 33.42 -3.19
CA LEU A 402 0.47 32.71 -3.64
C LEU A 402 1.72 33.58 -3.48
N THR A 403 1.63 34.89 -3.74
CA THR A 403 2.73 35.82 -3.43
C THR A 403 3.04 35.83 -1.94
N GLN A 404 2.03 35.82 -1.07
CA GLN A 404 2.24 35.76 0.38
C GLN A 404 2.89 34.44 0.80
N LEU A 405 2.43 33.30 0.29
CA LEU A 405 3.02 31.97 0.52
C LEU A 405 4.52 31.98 0.25
N ILE A 406 4.90 32.55 -0.89
CA ILE A 406 6.29 32.58 -1.32
C ILE A 406 7.10 33.56 -0.47
N LYS A 407 6.55 34.74 -0.13
CA LYS A 407 7.20 35.69 0.80
C LYS A 407 7.48 35.07 2.17
N ASP A 408 6.54 34.29 2.69
CA ASP A 408 6.71 33.60 3.98
C ASP A 408 7.87 32.61 3.92
N ALA A 409 8.03 31.88 2.81
CA ALA A 409 9.15 30.96 2.60
C ALA A 409 10.48 31.70 2.38
N ASP A 410 10.48 32.76 1.56
CA ASP A 410 11.65 33.62 1.31
C ASP A 410 12.17 34.26 2.61
N SER A 411 11.27 34.63 3.53
CA SER A 411 11.62 35.25 4.82
C SER A 411 12.49 34.35 5.73
N VAL A 412 12.41 33.05 5.52
CA VAL A 412 13.25 32.05 6.19
C VAL A 412 14.24 31.40 5.22
N GLY A 413 14.47 31.98 4.03
CA GLY A 413 15.45 31.52 3.04
C GLY A 413 15.12 30.19 2.34
N ILE A 414 13.87 29.73 2.34
CA ILE A 414 13.46 28.50 1.66
C ILE A 414 12.91 28.87 0.27
N PRO A 415 13.45 28.32 -0.84
CA PRO A 415 12.96 28.63 -2.18
C PRO A 415 11.53 28.13 -2.40
N ALA A 416 10.66 29.01 -2.90
CA ALA A 416 9.26 28.69 -3.17
C ALA A 416 8.73 29.35 -4.45
N LYS A 417 7.68 28.75 -5.02
CA LYS A 417 6.98 29.24 -6.22
C LYS A 417 5.54 28.75 -6.28
N THR A 418 4.79 29.25 -7.26
CA THR A 418 3.49 28.67 -7.64
C THR A 418 3.70 27.28 -8.24
N SER A 419 2.74 26.35 -8.08
CA SER A 419 2.77 25.06 -8.79
C SER A 419 1.78 25.03 -9.94
N GLY A 420 2.17 24.43 -11.06
CA GLY A 420 1.27 24.21 -12.20
C GLY A 420 0.85 25.51 -12.87
N ALA A 421 -0.40 25.58 -13.31
CA ALA A 421 -0.93 26.77 -13.97
C ALA A 421 -1.06 27.98 -13.01
N GLY A 422 -1.06 27.79 -11.69
CA GLY A 422 -1.29 28.88 -10.75
C GLY A 422 -2.74 29.35 -10.71
N GLY A 423 -2.99 30.62 -10.39
CA GLY A 423 -4.33 31.23 -10.38
C GLY A 423 -5.21 30.91 -9.15
N GLY A 424 -4.69 30.18 -8.16
CA GLY A 424 -5.39 29.89 -6.90
C GLY A 424 -5.18 28.50 -6.30
N ASP A 425 -4.53 27.57 -7.01
CA ASP A 425 -4.34 26.20 -6.52
C ASP A 425 -3.34 26.08 -5.34
N CYS A 426 -2.12 25.67 -5.64
CA CYS A 426 -1.07 25.38 -4.67
C CYS A 426 0.19 26.21 -4.95
N GLY A 427 0.88 26.60 -3.89
CA GLY A 427 2.31 26.94 -3.94
C GLY A 427 3.14 25.79 -3.42
N ILE A 428 4.40 25.73 -3.85
CA ILE A 428 5.37 24.73 -3.45
C ILE A 428 6.65 25.39 -2.94
N ALA A 429 7.30 24.73 -1.98
CA ALA A 429 8.62 25.11 -1.50
C ALA A 429 9.52 23.88 -1.39
N LEU A 430 10.84 24.05 -1.59
CA LEU A 430 11.82 22.98 -1.44
C LEU A 430 12.70 23.26 -0.24
N ALA A 431 12.67 22.34 0.72
CA ALA A 431 13.51 22.37 1.91
C ALA A 431 14.22 21.02 2.07
N THR A 432 15.15 20.94 3.00
CA THR A 432 15.80 19.71 3.42
C THR A 432 15.23 19.24 4.77
N ILE A 433 15.35 17.94 5.06
CA ILE A 433 14.97 17.37 6.36
C ILE A 433 15.75 17.97 7.55
N TYR A 434 16.84 18.69 7.29
CA TYR A 434 17.68 19.34 8.30
C TYR A 434 17.14 20.71 8.73
N GLU A 435 16.21 21.29 7.96
CA GLU A 435 15.68 22.65 8.19
C GLU A 435 14.37 22.65 9.00
N LYS A 436 14.23 21.76 9.98
CA LYS A 436 12.97 21.51 10.73
C LYS A 436 12.31 22.78 11.26
N ASP A 437 13.06 23.64 11.95
CA ASP A 437 12.54 24.87 12.54
C ASP A 437 12.03 25.86 11.49
N ARG A 438 12.71 25.92 10.34
CA ARG A 438 12.32 26.75 9.20
C ARG A 438 11.05 26.21 8.56
N ILE A 439 10.94 24.89 8.39
CA ILE A 439 9.72 24.21 7.88
C ILE A 439 8.51 24.47 8.80
N GLU A 440 8.68 24.39 10.11
CA GLU A 440 7.60 24.68 11.06
C GLU A 440 7.20 26.15 11.04
N SER A 441 8.18 27.05 10.90
CA SER A 441 7.95 28.49 10.75
C SER A 441 7.14 28.80 9.48
N ILE A 442 7.47 28.24 8.31
CA ILE A 442 6.67 28.49 7.10
C ILE A 442 5.26 27.95 7.22
N LYS A 443 5.09 26.75 7.80
CA LYS A 443 3.75 26.13 7.95
C LYS A 443 2.86 26.99 8.84
N SER A 444 3.43 27.52 9.93
CA SER A 444 2.72 28.42 10.83
C SER A 444 2.37 29.75 10.16
N ALA A 445 3.30 30.33 9.40
CA ALA A 445 3.07 31.57 8.66
C ALA A 445 1.97 31.41 7.60
N TRP A 446 2.01 30.31 6.83
CA TRP A 446 0.98 29.98 5.85
C TRP A 446 -0.40 29.84 6.50
N GLN A 447 -0.50 29.14 7.63
CA GLN A 447 -1.76 29.00 8.37
C GLN A 447 -2.31 30.36 8.81
N ASN A 448 -1.46 31.25 9.34
CA ASN A 448 -1.84 32.60 9.75
C ASN A 448 -2.36 33.44 8.58
N HIS A 449 -1.87 33.19 7.36
CA HIS A 449 -2.33 33.86 6.14
C HIS A 449 -3.47 33.13 5.40
N GLY A 450 -4.10 32.14 6.05
CA GLY A 450 -5.24 31.41 5.48
C GLY A 450 -4.86 30.51 4.30
N ILE A 451 -3.66 29.96 4.35
CA ILE A 451 -3.09 28.98 3.40
C ILE A 451 -2.90 27.68 4.17
N LYS A 452 -3.53 26.60 3.70
CA LYS A 452 -3.51 25.30 4.38
C LYS A 452 -2.25 24.53 3.95
N PRO A 453 -1.29 24.26 4.86
CA PRO A 453 -0.19 23.37 4.54
C PRO A 453 -0.74 21.96 4.35
N LEU A 454 -0.48 21.37 3.18
CA LEU A 454 -0.88 20.00 2.90
C LEU A 454 0.23 19.05 3.34
N ASN A 455 -0.14 18.00 4.09
CA ASN A 455 0.77 16.90 4.36
C ASN A 455 0.88 16.04 3.09
N ILE A 456 1.84 16.41 2.24
CA ILE A 456 2.12 15.81 0.93
C ILE A 456 3.59 15.42 0.88
N GLU A 457 3.84 14.22 0.37
CA GLU A 457 5.18 13.73 0.02
C GLU A 457 5.19 13.24 -1.42
N VAL A 458 6.37 13.26 -2.04
CA VAL A 458 6.56 12.65 -3.36
C VAL A 458 6.55 11.12 -3.20
N THR A 459 5.70 10.47 -3.97
CA THR A 459 5.53 9.01 -3.95
C THR A 459 6.81 8.28 -4.30
N LYS A 460 7.00 7.10 -3.69
CA LYS A 460 7.96 6.10 -4.19
C LYS A 460 7.46 5.55 -5.53
N ILE A 461 8.38 5.03 -6.34
CA ILE A 461 8.14 4.61 -7.73
C ILE A 461 7.00 3.57 -7.84
N PHE A 462 6.05 3.77 -8.77
CA PHE A 462 5.04 2.75 -9.12
C PHE A 462 5.59 1.78 -10.16
N GLY A 463 5.77 0.51 -9.75
CA GLY A 463 6.24 -0.57 -10.62
C GLY A 463 7.72 -0.50 -10.99
N THR A 464 8.33 -1.67 -11.17
CA THR A 464 9.75 -1.90 -11.50
C THR A 464 10.14 -1.45 -12.91
N GLY A 465 9.19 -1.30 -13.84
CA GLY A 465 9.48 -1.08 -15.26
C GLY A 465 9.70 -2.37 -16.06
N GLU A 466 9.67 -3.54 -15.41
CA GLU A 466 9.66 -4.87 -16.04
C GLU A 466 8.57 -5.74 -15.38
N SER A 467 7.76 -6.42 -16.20
CA SER A 467 6.63 -7.32 -15.85
C SER A 467 5.81 -6.97 -14.60
N SER A 468 4.56 -6.57 -14.83
CA SER A 468 3.56 -6.28 -13.79
C SER A 468 3.28 -7.49 -12.91
N GLU A 469 3.79 -7.47 -11.68
CA GLU A 469 3.26 -8.24 -10.56
C GLU A 469 2.83 -7.31 -9.43
N ASN A 470 1.57 -7.47 -9.03
CA ASN A 470 0.95 -7.15 -7.75
C ASN A 470 1.15 -5.73 -7.18
N ILE A 471 0.22 -4.83 -7.52
CA ILE A 471 0.02 -3.57 -6.81
C ILE A 471 -1.30 -3.66 -6.02
N THR A 472 -1.21 -4.18 -4.80
CA THR A 472 -2.25 -3.99 -3.78
C THR A 472 -1.76 -2.89 -2.83
N MET A 473 -2.35 -1.71 -2.90
CA MET A 473 -2.06 -0.63 -1.96
C MET A 473 -2.62 -0.98 -0.57
N GLY A 474 -1.77 -0.76 0.45
CA GLY A 474 -2.06 -0.95 1.87
C GLY A 474 -3.39 -0.34 2.31
N LYS A 475 -4.14 -1.10 3.10
CA LYS A 475 -5.49 -0.83 3.62
C LYS A 475 -5.59 0.33 4.65
N LYS A 476 -4.61 1.25 4.75
CA LYS A 476 -4.52 2.21 5.87
C LYS A 476 -5.40 3.47 5.77
N LEU A 477 -6.36 3.56 4.85
CA LEU A 477 -7.15 4.78 4.60
C LEU A 477 -8.68 4.65 4.78
N LEU A 478 -9.18 3.55 5.35
CA LEU A 478 -10.63 3.30 5.45
C LEU A 478 -11.33 3.67 6.78
N GLN A 479 -10.64 4.22 7.78
CA GLN A 479 -11.27 4.44 9.11
C GLN A 479 -11.40 5.88 9.61
N LYS A 480 -11.06 6.91 8.82
CA LYS A 480 -11.09 8.32 9.29
C LYS A 480 -12.30 9.16 8.86
N SER A 481 -13.30 8.61 8.18
CA SER A 481 -14.45 9.41 7.71
C SER A 481 -15.63 9.51 8.70
N GLN A 482 -15.53 8.91 9.89
CA GLN A 482 -16.57 9.01 10.93
C GLN A 482 -15.93 9.25 12.29
N LEU A 483 -15.67 10.52 12.65
CA LEU A 483 -15.68 11.02 14.04
C LEU A 483 -15.58 12.56 14.04
N SER A 484 -16.78 13.11 14.14
CA SER A 484 -17.30 14.47 14.32
C SER A 484 -16.45 15.59 14.94
N GLN A 485 -16.77 16.81 14.47
CA GLN A 485 -16.81 18.05 15.26
C GLN A 485 -17.65 17.88 16.54
N THR A 486 -17.12 18.23 17.71
CA THR A 486 -17.71 19.17 18.70
C THR A 486 -16.86 19.24 19.98
N SER A 487 -17.05 20.33 20.71
CA SER A 487 -16.09 21.07 21.52
C SER A 487 -15.91 20.61 22.98
N LEU A 488 -14.65 20.69 23.43
CA LEU A 488 -14.14 21.30 24.69
C LEU A 488 -15.04 21.25 25.94
N ARG A 489 -14.75 20.32 26.87
CA ARG A 489 -14.63 20.53 28.35
C ARG A 489 -14.48 19.19 29.08
N SER A 490 -13.26 18.68 29.26
CA SER A 490 -12.91 17.64 30.26
C SER A 490 -11.43 17.20 30.17
N SER A 491 -10.49 18.16 30.24
CA SER A 491 -9.05 17.98 29.98
C SER A 491 -8.27 17.08 30.96
N ARG A 492 -8.90 16.46 31.96
CA ARG A 492 -8.20 15.57 32.92
C ARG A 492 -8.65 14.10 32.86
N LEU A 493 -9.87 13.82 32.38
CA LEU A 493 -10.34 12.46 32.06
C LEU A 493 -9.92 12.00 30.65
N LEU A 494 -9.69 12.96 29.74
CA LEU A 494 -9.25 12.70 28.36
C LEU A 494 -7.82 12.13 28.27
N GLN A 495 -6.99 12.30 29.30
CA GLN A 495 -5.58 11.86 29.24
C GLN A 495 -5.44 10.36 29.50
N GLU A 496 -6.24 9.80 30.41
CA GLU A 496 -6.33 8.35 30.65
C GLU A 496 -7.14 7.64 29.56
N SER A 497 -8.25 8.25 29.11
CA SER A 497 -9.05 7.68 28.02
C SER A 497 -8.33 7.70 26.67
N SER A 498 -7.53 8.73 26.37
CA SER A 498 -6.74 8.79 25.14
C SER A 498 -5.63 7.74 25.10
N GLN A 499 -4.97 7.43 26.22
CA GLN A 499 -3.99 6.34 26.27
C GLN A 499 -4.63 4.97 26.04
N SER A 500 -5.78 4.68 26.67
CA SER A 500 -6.53 3.42 26.42
C SER A 500 -7.01 3.31 24.96
N LEU A 501 -7.59 4.38 24.39
CA LEU A 501 -7.99 4.43 22.97
C LEU A 501 -6.81 4.28 22.00
N THR A 502 -5.65 4.85 22.32
CA THR A 502 -4.43 4.71 21.51
C THR A 502 -3.92 3.27 21.54
N MET A 503 -3.94 2.60 22.71
CA MET A 503 -3.59 1.18 22.83
C MET A 503 -4.50 0.27 22.01
N GLN A 504 -5.82 0.49 22.05
CA GLN A 504 -6.81 -0.31 21.31
C GLN A 504 -6.61 -0.20 19.79
N ASN A 505 -6.51 1.02 19.27
CA ASN A 505 -6.26 1.26 17.84
C ASN A 505 -4.92 0.64 17.37
N ARG A 506 -3.89 0.61 18.23
CA ARG A 506 -2.60 -0.03 17.91
C ARG A 506 -2.72 -1.52 17.69
N LYS A 507 -3.52 -2.22 18.50
CA LYS A 507 -3.65 -3.68 18.39
C LYS A 507 -4.39 -4.09 17.13
N ASP A 508 -5.36 -3.30 16.72
CA ASP A 508 -6.07 -3.49 15.46
C ASP A 508 -5.14 -3.17 14.26
N GLU A 509 -4.29 -2.14 14.36
CA GLU A 509 -3.24 -1.85 13.37
C GLU A 509 -2.19 -2.97 13.26
N HIS A 510 -1.75 -3.55 14.38
CA HIS A 510 -0.77 -4.64 14.39
C HIS A 510 -1.28 -5.90 13.70
N ILE A 511 -2.54 -6.28 13.89
CA ILE A 511 -3.13 -7.41 13.16
C ILE A 511 -3.19 -7.12 11.67
N ALA A 512 -3.69 -5.95 11.29
CA ALA A 512 -3.82 -5.59 9.88
C ALA A 512 -2.45 -5.53 9.18
N LEU A 513 -1.41 -5.07 9.89
CA LEU A 513 -0.04 -5.02 9.37
C LEU A 513 0.63 -6.40 9.38
N ALA A 514 0.36 -7.25 10.37
CA ALA A 514 0.86 -8.62 10.40
C ALA A 514 0.24 -9.47 9.28
N ASP A 515 -1.06 -9.34 9.01
CA ASP A 515 -1.73 -9.95 7.86
C ASP A 515 -1.20 -9.38 6.54
N ALA A 516 -0.96 -8.06 6.45
CA ALA A 516 -0.36 -7.46 5.25
C ALA A 516 1.11 -7.89 5.00
N GLN A 517 1.84 -8.28 6.06
CA GLN A 517 3.18 -8.86 5.96
C GLN A 517 3.16 -10.35 5.64
N TYR A 518 2.01 -11.01 5.73
CA TYR A 518 1.89 -12.42 5.37
C TYR A 518 2.37 -12.63 3.93
N LYS A 519 3.32 -13.54 3.78
CA LYS A 519 3.86 -13.96 2.49
C LYS A 519 3.89 -15.47 2.49
N THR A 520 3.52 -16.07 1.36
CA THR A 520 3.70 -17.50 1.10
C THR A 520 5.18 -17.90 1.13
N PHE A 521 6.10 -16.94 0.95
CA PHE A 521 7.55 -17.13 1.07
C PHE A 521 8.14 -16.28 2.21
N ALA A 522 8.79 -16.94 3.17
CA ALA A 522 9.35 -16.38 4.39
C ALA A 522 10.85 -16.72 4.47
N CYS A 523 11.73 -15.73 4.68
CA CYS A 523 13.16 -15.98 4.87
C CYS A 523 13.47 -16.38 6.34
N SER A 524 12.90 -17.50 6.81
CA SER A 524 13.10 -18.05 8.16
C SER A 524 14.23 -19.10 8.26
N GLY A 525 14.92 -19.34 7.15
CA GLY A 525 16.01 -20.32 7.07
C GLY A 525 15.54 -21.77 6.92
N PHE A 526 14.25 -22.10 7.09
CA PHE A 526 13.79 -23.49 6.96
C PHE A 526 14.06 -24.09 5.58
N ASP A 527 14.07 -23.27 4.52
CA ASP A 527 14.36 -23.71 3.16
C ASP A 527 15.82 -24.16 2.95
N THR A 528 16.73 -23.80 3.87
CA THR A 528 18.12 -24.29 3.85
C THR A 528 18.29 -25.64 4.54
N VAL A 529 17.28 -26.10 5.28
CA VAL A 529 17.28 -27.35 6.05
C VAL A 529 16.74 -28.49 5.18
N GLN A 530 17.58 -29.50 4.96
CA GLN A 530 17.27 -30.67 4.17
C GLN A 530 17.40 -31.93 5.02
N PHE A 531 16.41 -32.81 4.94
CA PHE A 531 16.52 -34.15 5.48
C PHE A 531 17.35 -35.02 4.56
N MET A 532 18.19 -35.86 5.14
CA MET A 532 18.82 -36.95 4.39
C MET A 532 17.73 -37.94 3.94
N PRO A 533 17.66 -38.33 2.64
CA PRO A 533 16.64 -39.24 2.17
C PRO A 533 16.71 -40.59 2.88
N ASN A 534 15.59 -41.04 3.46
CA ASN A 534 15.45 -42.39 3.99
C ASN A 534 14.60 -43.23 3.02
N ALA A 535 15.26 -44.00 2.16
CA ALA A 535 14.59 -44.83 1.15
C ALA A 535 13.90 -46.08 1.76
N LEU A 536 14.21 -46.42 3.01
CA LEU A 536 13.74 -47.64 3.69
C LEU A 536 13.21 -47.27 5.10
N PRO A 537 12.07 -46.57 5.21
CA PRO A 537 11.61 -45.99 6.48
C PRO A 537 11.25 -47.00 7.57
N GLN A 538 10.84 -48.23 7.21
CA GLN A 538 10.48 -49.32 8.15
C GLN A 538 9.48 -48.93 9.27
N VAL A 539 8.63 -47.92 9.03
CA VAL A 539 7.59 -47.46 9.97
C VAL A 539 6.25 -47.44 9.25
N ALA A 540 5.21 -48.00 9.88
CA ALA A 540 3.84 -47.88 9.40
C ALA A 540 3.22 -46.56 9.90
N LEU A 541 2.38 -45.93 9.07
CA LEU A 541 1.85 -44.59 9.36
C LEU A 541 0.99 -44.54 10.64
N ASP A 542 0.28 -45.62 10.95
CA ASP A 542 -0.55 -45.77 12.14
C ASP A 542 0.25 -45.99 13.44
N GLU A 543 1.54 -46.28 13.34
CA GLU A 543 2.46 -46.35 14.48
C GLU A 543 3.06 -44.98 14.86
N VAL A 544 2.86 -43.95 14.04
CA VAL A 544 3.46 -42.62 14.26
C VAL A 544 2.62 -41.79 15.22
N ASN A 545 3.25 -41.35 16.30
CA ASN A 545 2.65 -40.46 17.28
C ASN A 545 3.39 -39.10 17.32
N PRO A 546 2.76 -38.00 16.88
CA PRO A 546 3.36 -36.67 16.85
C PRO A 546 3.22 -35.92 18.19
N SER A 547 2.64 -36.53 19.24
CA SER A 547 2.45 -35.87 20.53
C SER A 547 3.79 -35.50 21.19
N VAL A 548 3.79 -34.41 21.96
CA VAL A 548 4.95 -33.96 22.73
C VAL A 548 4.59 -33.83 24.21
N CYS A 549 5.57 -34.11 25.07
CA CYS A 549 5.50 -33.78 26.50
C CYS A 549 6.42 -32.59 26.71
N VAL A 550 5.85 -31.45 27.09
CA VAL A 550 6.57 -30.18 27.25
C VAL A 550 6.26 -29.55 28.59
N LEU A 551 7.13 -28.66 29.07
CA LEU A 551 6.96 -27.96 30.36
C LEU A 551 6.93 -28.94 31.56
N GLY A 552 7.59 -30.11 31.46
CA GLY A 552 7.57 -31.25 32.40
C GLY A 552 8.56 -31.21 33.58
N SER A 553 8.38 -32.12 34.56
CA SER A 553 8.92 -32.05 35.96
C SER A 553 10.42 -31.92 36.15
N ASP A 554 11.26 -32.32 35.20
CA ASP A 554 12.73 -32.18 35.34
C ASP A 554 13.18 -30.71 35.37
N SER A 555 12.29 -29.79 34.97
CA SER A 555 12.47 -28.34 35.04
C SER A 555 11.94 -27.69 36.33
N LEU A 556 11.22 -28.42 37.19
CA LEU A 556 10.65 -27.87 38.42
C LEU A 556 11.04 -28.76 39.60
N PRO A 557 12.02 -28.35 40.43
CA PRO A 557 12.35 -29.10 41.64
C PRO A 557 11.16 -29.04 42.59
N ASN A 558 10.44 -30.16 42.76
CA ASN A 558 9.36 -30.44 43.73
C ASN A 558 7.89 -30.32 43.24
N THR A 559 7.43 -31.19 42.33
CA THR A 559 5.97 -31.38 42.10
C THR A 559 5.55 -32.84 42.22
N SER A 560 4.64 -33.12 43.15
CA SER A 560 3.96 -34.41 43.31
C SER A 560 2.91 -34.62 42.21
N HIS A 561 2.91 -35.81 41.60
CA HIS A 561 2.29 -36.18 40.32
C HIS A 561 0.74 -36.12 40.17
N ALA A 562 -0.03 -35.63 41.15
CA ALA A 562 -1.50 -35.85 41.15
C ALA A 562 -2.35 -34.73 40.52
N ASP A 563 -1.93 -33.46 40.60
CA ASP A 563 -2.79 -32.31 40.24
C ASP A 563 -2.23 -31.41 39.12
N ALA A 564 -1.09 -31.77 38.51
CA ALA A 564 -0.50 -30.98 37.44
C ALA A 564 -1.34 -31.07 36.14
N ALA A 565 -1.69 -29.91 35.57
CA ALA A 565 -2.38 -29.83 34.28
C ALA A 565 -1.68 -30.70 33.21
N PRO A 566 -2.42 -31.36 32.30
CA PRO A 566 -1.82 -32.28 31.34
C PRO A 566 -0.84 -31.54 30.41
N ARG A 567 0.46 -31.81 30.64
CA ARG A 567 1.64 -31.31 29.91
C ARG A 567 1.94 -32.09 28.61
N ASN A 568 1.05 -33.04 28.27
CA ASN A 568 1.08 -33.82 27.05
C ASN A 568 0.23 -33.14 25.98
N TRP A 569 0.87 -32.55 25.00
CA TRP A 569 0.20 -31.93 23.86
C TRP A 569 0.02 -32.96 22.75
N ARG A 570 -1.20 -33.03 22.21
CA ARG A 570 -1.55 -33.94 21.10
C ARG A 570 -0.89 -33.57 19.78
N LEU A 571 -0.43 -32.34 19.67
CA LEU A 571 0.15 -31.73 18.49
C LEU A 571 1.51 -31.15 18.90
N PRO A 572 2.56 -31.29 18.07
CA PRO A 572 3.89 -30.75 18.37
C PRO A 572 4.01 -29.26 18.05
N PHE A 573 2.90 -28.61 17.72
CA PHE A 573 2.81 -27.20 17.40
C PHE A 573 1.64 -26.54 18.14
N TYR A 574 1.68 -25.22 18.25
CA TYR A 574 0.69 -24.43 18.98
C TYR A 574 0.37 -23.10 18.29
N ILE A 575 -0.80 -22.53 18.58
CA ILE A 575 -1.17 -21.18 18.15
C ILE A 575 -0.43 -20.19 19.05
N ASN A 576 0.54 -19.44 18.51
CA ASN A 576 1.37 -18.53 19.29
C ASN A 576 0.67 -17.18 19.56
N ALA A 577 1.21 -16.41 20.49
CA ALA A 577 0.66 -15.14 20.95
C ALA A 577 0.53 -14.11 19.81
N MET A 578 -0.67 -13.55 19.64
CA MET A 578 -0.95 -12.58 18.58
C MET A 578 -1.64 -11.31 19.08
N THR A 579 -2.82 -11.43 19.72
CA THR A 579 -3.70 -10.25 19.94
C THR A 579 -4.60 -10.33 21.18
N GLY A 580 -5.38 -9.27 21.40
CA GLY A 580 -6.36 -9.10 22.49
C GLY A 580 -6.32 -7.69 23.05
N GLY A 581 -7.40 -7.10 23.54
CA GLY A 581 -7.44 -5.73 24.08
C GLY A 581 -8.21 -4.72 23.23
N SER A 582 -9.08 -5.16 22.33
CA SER A 582 -10.11 -4.40 21.60
C SER A 582 -11.32 -5.31 21.36
N LEU A 583 -12.45 -4.77 20.89
CA LEU A 583 -13.62 -5.59 20.57
C LEU A 583 -13.38 -6.52 19.38
N ALA A 584 -12.67 -6.05 18.34
CA ALA A 584 -12.31 -6.87 17.18
C ALA A 584 -11.41 -8.05 17.60
N THR A 585 -10.43 -7.77 18.46
CA THR A 585 -9.48 -8.79 18.94
C THR A 585 -10.09 -9.77 19.92
N LYS A 586 -11.15 -9.39 20.64
CA LYS A 586 -11.98 -10.32 21.44
C LYS A 586 -12.57 -11.42 20.55
N ASN A 587 -13.12 -11.05 19.39
CA ASN A 587 -13.72 -12.01 18.47
C ASN A 587 -12.66 -12.96 17.89
N ILE A 588 -11.48 -12.44 17.53
CA ILE A 588 -10.35 -13.26 17.06
C ILE A 588 -9.90 -14.24 18.14
N ASN A 589 -9.73 -13.78 19.40
CA ASN A 589 -9.38 -14.65 20.52
C ASN A 589 -10.43 -15.73 20.77
N ALA A 590 -11.72 -15.39 20.67
CA ALA A 590 -12.81 -16.36 20.81
C ALA A 590 -12.76 -17.43 19.70
N SER A 591 -12.58 -17.01 18.44
CA SER A 591 -12.47 -17.92 17.30
C SER A 591 -11.26 -18.85 17.41
N LEU A 592 -10.07 -18.32 17.70
CA LEU A 592 -8.86 -19.13 17.89
C LEU A 592 -9.02 -20.11 19.06
N ALA A 593 -9.69 -19.68 20.15
CA ALA A 593 -9.97 -20.54 21.29
C ALA A 593 -10.92 -21.69 20.93
N ARG A 594 -11.99 -21.44 20.16
CA ARG A 594 -12.87 -22.50 19.67
C ARG A 594 -12.15 -23.48 18.76
N VAL A 595 -11.31 -22.98 17.85
CA VAL A 595 -10.45 -23.81 16.99
C VAL A 595 -9.52 -24.67 17.83
N ALA A 596 -8.87 -24.08 18.85
CA ALA A 596 -8.02 -24.79 19.80
C ALA A 596 -8.78 -25.87 20.58
N ALA A 597 -9.99 -25.57 21.03
CA ALA A 597 -10.85 -26.52 21.72
C ALA A 597 -11.26 -27.70 20.81
N LYS A 598 -11.61 -27.43 19.54
CA LYS A 598 -12.01 -28.44 18.55
C LYS A 598 -10.84 -29.37 18.17
N THR A 599 -9.65 -28.82 17.99
CA THR A 599 -8.47 -29.55 17.47
C THR A 599 -7.59 -30.14 18.58
N GLY A 600 -7.68 -29.59 19.80
CA GLY A 600 -6.79 -29.90 20.91
C GLY A 600 -5.41 -29.25 20.79
N VAL A 601 -5.24 -28.24 19.93
CA VAL A 601 -3.99 -27.47 19.83
C VAL A 601 -3.85 -26.54 21.04
N ALA A 602 -2.64 -26.40 21.57
CA ALA A 602 -2.35 -25.39 22.60
C ALA A 602 -2.43 -23.98 22.00
N ILE A 603 -2.74 -22.98 22.84
CA ILE A 603 -2.91 -21.59 22.39
C ILE A 603 -2.33 -20.59 23.40
N ALA A 604 -1.67 -19.56 22.90
CA ALA A 604 -1.22 -18.41 23.67
C ALA A 604 -2.02 -17.14 23.33
N SER A 605 -2.30 -16.32 24.34
CA SER A 605 -2.93 -15.01 24.15
C SER A 605 -1.92 -13.96 23.66
N GLY A 606 -2.40 -12.87 23.06
CA GLY A 606 -1.58 -11.65 22.94
C GLY A 606 -1.26 -11.04 24.31
N SER A 607 -0.48 -9.95 24.32
CA SER A 607 -0.04 -9.31 25.55
C SER A 607 -1.22 -8.75 26.38
N LEU A 608 -1.34 -9.22 27.62
CA LEU A 608 -2.34 -8.78 28.60
C LEU A 608 -2.03 -7.39 29.20
N SER A 609 -0.92 -6.75 28.83
CA SER A 609 -0.56 -5.42 29.37
C SER A 609 -1.67 -4.37 29.24
N ALA A 610 -2.57 -4.51 28.25
CA ALA A 610 -3.74 -3.64 28.15
C ALA A 610 -4.80 -3.93 29.22
N ALA A 611 -5.14 -5.20 29.46
CA ALA A 611 -6.12 -5.59 30.47
C ALA A 611 -5.59 -5.36 31.90
N LEU A 612 -4.28 -5.47 32.11
CA LEU A 612 -3.67 -5.17 33.41
C LEU A 612 -3.72 -3.69 33.78
N ARG A 613 -3.76 -2.79 32.77
CA ARG A 613 -3.90 -1.34 32.95
C ARG A 613 -5.36 -0.88 32.96
N ASP A 614 -6.23 -1.59 32.25
CA ASP A 614 -7.65 -1.26 32.08
C ASP A 614 -8.49 -2.54 32.22
N ASP A 615 -9.06 -2.73 33.42
CA ASP A 615 -9.83 -3.93 33.76
C ASP A 615 -11.06 -4.12 32.85
N THR A 616 -11.56 -3.08 32.18
CA THR A 616 -12.69 -3.20 31.23
C THR A 616 -12.34 -4.08 30.02
N LEU A 617 -11.04 -4.17 29.69
CA LEU A 617 -10.52 -4.98 28.59
C LEU A 617 -10.28 -6.45 28.98
N THR A 618 -10.42 -6.83 30.26
CA THR A 618 -10.29 -8.21 30.74
C THR A 618 -11.12 -9.19 29.93
N SER A 619 -12.36 -8.81 29.59
CA SER A 619 -13.29 -9.66 28.82
C SER A 619 -12.83 -9.97 27.39
N THR A 620 -11.85 -9.21 26.85
CA THR A 620 -11.26 -9.45 25.53
C THR A 620 -10.22 -10.57 25.54
N PHE A 621 -9.75 -10.95 26.74
CA PHE A 621 -8.81 -12.05 26.96
C PHE A 621 -9.50 -13.25 27.57
N SER A 622 -10.29 -13.06 28.65
CA SER A 622 -10.94 -14.17 29.37
C SER A 622 -11.89 -14.99 28.50
N VAL A 623 -12.36 -14.44 27.38
CA VAL A 623 -13.11 -15.17 26.34
C VAL A 623 -12.35 -16.40 25.83
N MET A 624 -11.02 -16.37 25.80
CA MET A 624 -10.20 -17.51 25.36
C MET A 624 -10.40 -18.72 26.27
N ARG A 625 -10.49 -18.50 27.59
CA ARG A 625 -10.75 -19.57 28.56
C ARG A 625 -12.21 -20.01 28.53
N SER A 626 -13.16 -19.11 28.34
CA SER A 626 -14.58 -19.50 28.28
C SER A 626 -14.89 -20.38 27.06
N GLU A 627 -14.27 -20.10 25.91
CA GLU A 627 -14.43 -20.88 24.69
C GLU A 627 -13.56 -22.16 24.67
N ASN A 628 -12.47 -22.18 25.46
CA ASN A 628 -11.56 -23.32 25.61
C ASN A 628 -11.35 -23.70 27.09
N PRO A 629 -12.38 -24.21 27.78
CA PRO A 629 -12.33 -24.45 29.23
C PRO A 629 -11.32 -25.53 29.63
N ASN A 630 -11.11 -26.52 28.77
CA ASN A 630 -10.28 -27.70 29.06
C ASN A 630 -8.94 -27.73 28.30
N GLY A 631 -8.74 -26.80 27.35
CA GLY A 631 -7.51 -26.77 26.56
C GLY A 631 -6.34 -26.10 27.27
N PHE A 632 -5.15 -26.27 26.69
CA PHE A 632 -3.93 -25.67 27.21
C PHE A 632 -3.82 -24.21 26.73
N VAL A 633 -4.03 -23.26 27.64
CA VAL A 633 -4.02 -21.82 27.36
C VAL A 633 -2.84 -21.16 28.06
N MET A 634 -2.10 -20.33 27.35
CA MET A 634 -0.95 -19.58 27.88
C MET A 634 -1.30 -18.09 27.96
N ALA A 635 -1.06 -17.47 29.11
CA ALA A 635 -1.08 -16.02 29.25
C ALA A 635 0.21 -15.43 28.66
N ASN A 636 0.21 -14.15 28.28
CA ASN A 636 1.40 -13.50 27.74
C ASN A 636 1.54 -12.06 28.29
N VAL A 637 2.74 -11.72 28.78
CA VAL A 637 3.08 -10.40 29.32
C VAL A 637 4.46 -9.94 28.86
N SER A 638 4.74 -8.64 28.95
CA SER A 638 6.08 -8.09 28.64
C SER A 638 7.06 -8.40 29.76
N ALA A 639 8.36 -8.57 29.45
CA ALA A 639 9.42 -8.63 30.45
C ALA A 639 9.51 -7.38 31.37
N GLY A 640 8.90 -6.26 30.96
CA GLY A 640 8.74 -5.07 31.81
C GLY A 640 7.64 -5.17 32.87
N THR A 641 6.83 -6.24 32.89
CA THR A 641 5.69 -6.40 33.80
C THR A 641 6.16 -6.71 35.23
N SER A 642 5.37 -6.37 36.24
CA SER A 642 5.65 -6.78 37.62
C SER A 642 5.29 -8.27 37.84
N ALA A 643 5.87 -8.91 38.84
CA ALA A 643 5.55 -10.30 39.19
C ALA A 643 4.07 -10.46 39.63
N ASP A 644 3.53 -9.47 40.35
CA ASP A 644 2.13 -9.46 40.77
C ASP A 644 1.16 -9.33 39.58
N ASP A 645 1.49 -8.46 38.62
CA ASP A 645 0.67 -8.32 37.41
C ASP A 645 0.79 -9.53 36.49
N ALA A 646 1.94 -10.21 36.47
CA ALA A 646 2.10 -11.48 35.78
C ALA A 646 1.17 -12.56 36.37
N LEU A 647 1.10 -12.67 37.71
CA LEU A 647 0.13 -13.55 38.37
C LEU A 647 -1.32 -13.14 38.10
N ARG A 648 -1.63 -11.83 38.10
CA ARG A 648 -2.96 -11.35 37.69
C ARG A 648 -3.31 -11.79 36.26
N ALA A 649 -2.36 -11.70 35.33
CA ALA A 649 -2.57 -12.14 33.95
C ALA A 649 -2.84 -13.65 33.85
N VAL A 650 -2.09 -14.46 34.59
CA VAL A 650 -2.34 -15.91 34.73
C VAL A 650 -3.75 -16.16 35.25
N ASN A 651 -4.16 -15.45 36.31
CA ASN A 651 -5.47 -15.62 36.92
C ASN A 651 -6.63 -15.19 36.01
N ILE A 652 -6.48 -14.09 35.27
CA ILE A 652 -7.50 -13.60 34.31
C ILE A 652 -7.84 -14.67 33.26
N LEU A 653 -6.85 -15.40 32.77
CA LEU A 653 -7.03 -16.45 31.77
C LEU A 653 -7.17 -17.85 32.36
N GLN A 654 -6.99 -17.99 33.68
CA GLN A 654 -6.75 -19.29 34.33
C GLN A 654 -5.71 -20.09 33.54
N ALA A 655 -4.59 -19.44 33.20
CA ALA A 655 -3.62 -19.97 32.25
C ALA A 655 -2.85 -21.17 32.80
N ASN A 656 -2.50 -22.10 31.92
CA ASN A 656 -1.69 -23.27 32.23
C ASN A 656 -0.18 -22.96 32.19
N ALA A 657 0.23 -21.90 31.52
CA ALA A 657 1.60 -21.39 31.49
C ALA A 657 1.60 -19.87 31.26
N LEU A 658 2.72 -19.21 31.57
CA LEU A 658 2.95 -17.80 31.30
C LEU A 658 4.05 -17.63 30.24
N GLN A 659 3.76 -16.95 29.15
CA GLN A 659 4.75 -16.42 28.23
C GLN A 659 5.20 -15.02 28.67
N VAL A 660 6.52 -14.79 28.68
CA VAL A 660 7.13 -13.49 28.93
C VAL A 660 7.88 -13.07 27.67
N HIS A 661 7.38 -12.07 26.94
CA HIS A 661 7.97 -11.68 25.67
C HIS A 661 9.07 -10.64 25.81
N LEU A 662 10.10 -10.82 24.99
CA LEU A 662 11.19 -9.90 24.71
C LEU A 662 10.92 -9.24 23.36
N ASN A 663 10.85 -7.91 23.34
CA ASN A 663 10.53 -7.14 22.15
C ASN A 663 11.36 -5.85 22.05
N ALA A 664 12.60 -5.84 22.54
CA ALA A 664 13.41 -4.63 22.64
C ALA A 664 13.61 -3.94 21.27
N ALA A 665 13.80 -4.72 20.21
CA ALA A 665 13.91 -4.19 18.85
C ALA A 665 12.61 -3.51 18.39
N GLN A 666 11.45 -4.09 18.71
CA GLN A 666 10.15 -3.46 18.48
C GLN A 666 10.02 -2.16 19.28
N GLU A 667 10.28 -2.20 20.59
CA GLU A 667 10.14 -1.05 21.49
C GLU A 667 11.04 0.12 21.05
N LEU A 668 12.31 -0.13 20.71
CA LEU A 668 13.25 0.90 20.28
C LEU A 668 12.86 1.57 18.96
N VAL A 669 12.28 0.80 18.03
CA VAL A 669 11.79 1.33 16.75
C VAL A 669 10.45 2.04 16.94
N MET A 670 9.58 1.55 17.82
CA MET A 670 8.30 2.16 18.15
C MET A 670 8.51 3.56 18.74
N PRO A 671 7.92 4.64 18.18
CA PRO A 671 8.11 6.01 18.68
C PRO A 671 7.82 6.18 20.17
N GLU A 672 6.75 5.56 20.64
CA GLU A 672 6.26 5.56 22.01
C GLU A 672 6.75 4.38 22.85
N GLY A 673 7.64 3.53 22.32
CA GLY A 673 8.10 2.35 23.01
C GLY A 673 9.03 2.63 24.17
N ASP A 674 9.26 1.60 24.98
CA ASP A 674 10.18 1.65 26.10
C ASP A 674 11.61 1.92 25.63
N ARG A 675 12.39 2.58 26.49
CA ARG A 675 13.79 2.96 26.24
C ARG A 675 14.75 2.38 27.26
N ASP A 676 14.21 1.72 28.29
CA ASP A 676 14.97 1.18 29.40
C ASP A 676 14.58 -0.27 29.66
N PHE A 677 15.52 -1.18 29.41
CA PHE A 677 15.34 -2.62 29.55
C PHE A 677 16.18 -3.20 30.70
N ARG A 678 16.83 -2.34 31.50
CA ARG A 678 17.76 -2.78 32.56
C ARG A 678 17.09 -3.67 33.61
N GLY A 679 15.80 -3.47 33.86
CA GLY A 679 15.02 -4.24 34.85
C GLY A 679 14.55 -5.62 34.38
N TRP A 680 14.65 -5.96 33.09
CA TRP A 680 14.02 -7.17 32.55
C TRP A 680 14.49 -8.47 33.20
N MET A 681 15.80 -8.66 33.40
CA MET A 681 16.32 -9.89 34.02
C MET A 681 15.79 -10.09 35.44
N HIS A 682 15.77 -9.02 36.24
CA HIS A 682 15.23 -9.08 37.59
C HIS A 682 13.72 -9.34 37.59
N ASN A 683 12.97 -8.67 36.71
CA ASN A 683 11.53 -8.91 36.59
C ASN A 683 11.23 -10.37 36.19
N ILE A 684 11.97 -10.92 35.23
CA ILE A 684 11.83 -12.32 34.79
C ILE A 684 12.10 -13.28 35.96
N GLU A 685 13.19 -13.07 36.71
CA GLU A 685 13.52 -13.88 37.90
C GLU A 685 12.35 -13.87 38.91
N GLN A 686 11.78 -12.69 39.20
CA GLN A 686 10.65 -12.59 40.10
C GLN A 686 9.40 -13.27 39.55
N MET A 687 9.11 -13.13 38.24
CA MET A 687 7.99 -13.80 37.58
C MET A 687 8.11 -15.32 37.64
N VAL A 688 9.29 -15.87 37.36
CA VAL A 688 9.60 -17.30 37.48
C VAL A 688 9.28 -17.75 38.90
N SER A 689 9.85 -17.09 39.90
CA SER A 689 9.66 -17.44 41.32
C SER A 689 8.17 -17.48 41.72
N VAL A 690 7.39 -16.43 41.40
CA VAL A 690 5.98 -16.37 41.82
C VAL A 690 5.06 -17.30 41.02
N CYS A 691 5.31 -17.50 39.72
CA CYS A 691 4.45 -18.34 38.88
C CYS A 691 4.71 -19.82 39.16
N GLU A 692 5.97 -20.23 39.35
CA GLU A 692 6.31 -21.60 39.70
C GLU A 692 5.79 -21.98 41.09
N ALA A 693 5.75 -21.04 42.04
CA ALA A 693 5.08 -21.24 43.33
C ALA A 693 3.57 -21.54 43.19
N GLN A 694 2.94 -21.11 42.10
CA GLN A 694 1.56 -21.44 41.72
C GLN A 694 1.48 -22.61 40.72
N GLN A 695 2.59 -23.33 40.50
CA GLN A 695 2.72 -24.44 39.54
C GLN A 695 2.44 -24.04 38.08
N VAL A 696 2.64 -22.76 37.73
CA VAL A 696 2.48 -22.23 36.38
C VAL A 696 3.88 -22.01 35.77
N PRO A 697 4.29 -22.83 34.79
CA PRO A 697 5.61 -22.69 34.15
C PRO A 697 5.71 -21.40 33.35
N VAL A 698 6.92 -20.85 33.30
CA VAL A 698 7.25 -19.62 32.57
C VAL A 698 8.06 -19.94 31.31
N ILE A 699 7.62 -19.38 30.18
CA ILE A 699 8.26 -19.49 28.87
C ILE A 699 8.74 -18.09 28.48
N VAL A 700 10.04 -17.86 28.40
CA VAL A 700 10.55 -16.58 27.89
C VAL A 700 10.65 -16.64 26.37
N LYS A 701 10.05 -15.68 25.66
CA LYS A 701 9.96 -15.73 24.20
C LYS A 701 10.45 -14.47 23.51
N GLU A 702 11.02 -14.61 22.32
CA GLU A 702 11.26 -13.48 21.42
C GLU A 702 10.01 -13.18 20.57
N THR A 703 10.03 -12.12 19.77
CA THR A 703 8.93 -11.62 18.94
C THR A 703 9.26 -11.47 17.45
N GLY A 704 10.43 -11.88 16.97
CA GLY A 704 10.78 -11.89 15.54
C GLY A 704 12.23 -11.54 15.19
N CYS A 705 13.14 -11.50 16.18
CA CYS A 705 14.55 -11.20 16.04
C CYS A 705 15.47 -12.34 16.50
N GLY A 706 14.93 -13.44 17.02
CA GLY A 706 15.72 -14.60 17.42
C GLY A 706 16.43 -14.45 18.76
N MET A 707 16.74 -15.58 19.39
CA MET A 707 17.58 -15.67 20.59
C MET A 707 18.91 -16.32 20.25
N THR A 708 19.99 -15.85 20.89
CA THR A 708 21.30 -16.51 20.84
C THR A 708 21.43 -17.52 21.99
N ALA A 709 22.37 -18.46 21.90
CA ALA A 709 22.73 -19.35 23.00
C ALA A 709 23.12 -18.57 24.27
N LYS A 710 23.77 -17.41 24.09
CA LYS A 710 24.13 -16.52 25.21
C LYS A 710 22.92 -15.92 25.90
N ASP A 711 21.88 -15.55 25.15
CA ASP A 711 20.64 -15.04 25.74
C ASP A 711 19.94 -16.13 26.55
N VAL A 712 19.86 -17.35 26.00
CA VAL A 712 19.26 -18.50 26.69
C VAL A 712 20.05 -18.86 27.95
N GLN A 713 21.38 -18.83 27.91
CA GLN A 713 22.22 -19.06 29.10
C GLN A 713 21.93 -18.05 30.21
N ARG A 714 21.80 -16.75 29.88
CA ARG A 714 21.47 -15.72 30.87
C ARG A 714 20.07 -15.91 31.46
N LEU A 715 19.11 -16.37 30.65
CA LEU A 715 17.76 -16.68 31.11
C LEU A 715 17.77 -17.91 32.05
N GLN A 716 18.58 -18.93 31.73
CA GLN A 716 18.77 -20.09 32.60
C GLN A 716 19.34 -19.70 33.96
N GLU A 717 20.26 -18.73 34.03
CA GLU A 717 20.84 -18.21 35.28
C GLU A 717 19.79 -17.61 36.24
N VAL A 718 18.66 -17.14 35.72
CA VAL A 718 17.54 -16.60 36.51
C VAL A 718 16.37 -17.58 36.64
N GLY A 719 16.62 -18.87 36.41
CA GLY A 719 15.64 -19.95 36.62
C GLY A 719 14.69 -20.21 35.46
N VAL A 720 14.94 -19.66 34.27
CA VAL A 720 14.10 -19.97 33.10
C VAL A 720 14.47 -21.34 32.54
N HIS A 721 13.48 -22.23 32.48
CA HIS A 721 13.67 -23.59 31.96
C HIS A 721 13.15 -23.80 30.54
N THR A 722 12.32 -22.90 30.03
CA THR A 722 11.75 -22.99 28.68
C THR A 722 11.86 -21.64 27.98
N VAL A 723 12.32 -21.66 26.73
CA VAL A 723 12.40 -20.47 25.88
C VAL A 723 11.74 -20.72 24.52
N ASP A 724 11.13 -19.70 23.92
CA ASP A 724 10.73 -19.71 22.50
C ASP A 724 11.59 -18.71 21.73
N VAL A 725 12.40 -19.21 20.80
CA VAL A 725 13.43 -18.41 20.13
C VAL A 725 12.88 -17.25 19.30
N GLY A 726 11.61 -17.30 18.85
CA GLY A 726 10.96 -16.20 18.13
C GLY A 726 11.81 -15.59 17.01
N GLY A 727 12.30 -16.42 16.09
CA GLY A 727 13.27 -16.02 15.07
C GLY A 727 12.70 -15.10 13.98
N ARG A 728 13.62 -14.41 13.29
CA ARG A 728 13.31 -13.63 12.09
C ARG A 728 12.86 -14.55 10.95
N GLY A 729 11.83 -14.12 10.22
CA GLY A 729 11.40 -14.77 8.98
C GLY A 729 9.89 -14.69 8.76
N GLY A 730 9.10 -14.58 9.83
CA GLY A 730 7.64 -14.36 9.76
C GLY A 730 7.27 -12.89 9.90
N THR A 731 6.34 -12.59 10.81
CA THR A 731 5.97 -11.23 11.19
C THR A 731 7.22 -10.46 11.65
N ASN A 732 7.41 -9.25 11.09
CA ASN A 732 8.56 -8.42 11.36
C ASN A 732 8.12 -7.14 12.06
N PHE A 733 8.14 -7.18 13.40
CA PHE A 733 7.70 -6.06 14.22
C PHE A 733 8.56 -4.81 14.02
N VAL A 734 9.87 -4.94 13.75
CA VAL A 734 10.71 -3.78 13.41
C VAL A 734 10.19 -3.08 12.15
N ALA A 735 9.85 -3.83 11.10
CA ALA A 735 9.29 -3.27 9.89
C ALA A 735 7.87 -2.70 10.10
N ILE A 736 7.04 -3.35 10.94
CA ILE A 736 5.72 -2.83 11.34
C ILE A 736 5.86 -1.47 12.03
N GLU A 737 6.73 -1.37 13.03
CA GLU A 737 6.93 -0.13 13.79
C GLU A 737 7.62 0.95 12.97
N ASN A 738 8.56 0.58 12.10
CA ASN A 738 9.18 1.54 11.20
C ASN A 738 8.17 2.11 10.20
N ALA A 739 7.24 1.28 9.71
CA ALA A 739 6.14 1.75 8.86
C ALA A 739 5.14 2.66 9.60
N ARG A 740 5.12 2.63 10.95
CA ARG A 740 4.36 3.58 11.78
C ARG A 740 5.09 4.92 11.97
N ARG A 741 6.38 5.03 11.60
CA ARG A 741 7.15 6.28 11.64
C ARG A 741 6.93 7.14 10.40
N LEU A 742 6.99 8.46 10.59
CA LEU A 742 6.84 9.45 9.52
C LEU A 742 7.97 9.41 8.46
N HIS A 743 9.16 8.92 8.81
CA HIS A 743 10.34 8.95 7.95
C HIS A 743 10.90 7.57 7.58
N GLY A 744 10.45 6.50 8.25
CA GLY A 744 10.95 5.14 7.98
C GLY A 744 12.45 4.97 8.28
N ASP A 745 13.01 5.74 9.20
CA ASP A 745 14.47 5.86 9.43
C ASP A 745 15.17 4.55 9.82
N TYR A 746 14.43 3.51 10.19
CA TYR A 746 14.96 2.21 10.62
C TYR A 746 14.81 1.09 9.58
N ASP A 747 14.66 1.42 8.28
CA ASP A 747 14.58 0.41 7.21
C ASP A 747 15.80 -0.53 7.22
N TYR A 748 16.99 -0.04 7.62
CA TYR A 748 18.21 -0.83 7.73
C TYR A 748 18.16 -1.89 8.85
N LEU A 749 17.21 -1.77 9.80
CA LEU A 749 16.97 -2.77 10.85
C LEU A 749 15.92 -3.81 10.46
N ALA A 750 15.32 -3.73 9.25
CA ALA A 750 14.33 -4.72 8.81
C ALA A 750 14.88 -6.15 8.82
N ASN A 751 16.19 -6.33 8.63
CA ASN A 751 16.87 -7.61 8.73
C ASN A 751 17.64 -7.76 10.05
N TRP A 752 17.21 -7.13 11.14
CA TRP A 752 17.84 -7.31 12.44
C TRP A 752 17.55 -8.70 13.04
N GLY A 753 18.54 -9.30 13.71
CA GLY A 753 18.39 -10.55 14.44
C GLY A 753 18.70 -11.83 13.66
N LEU A 754 18.58 -12.96 14.34
CA LEU A 754 18.77 -14.31 13.80
C LEU A 754 17.47 -14.86 13.23
N THR A 755 17.56 -15.63 12.16
CA THR A 755 16.46 -16.50 11.72
C THR A 755 16.18 -17.61 12.73
N THR A 756 15.00 -18.19 12.68
CA THR A 756 14.60 -19.32 13.55
C THR A 756 15.60 -20.47 13.47
N VAL A 757 16.04 -20.82 12.25
CA VAL A 757 17.03 -21.88 12.05
C VAL A 757 18.41 -21.50 12.61
N GLU A 758 18.87 -20.25 12.42
CA GLU A 758 20.14 -19.79 12.99
C GLU A 758 20.13 -19.84 14.53
N SER A 759 19.05 -19.38 15.17
CA SER A 759 18.88 -19.49 16.63
C SER A 759 18.93 -20.93 17.12
N LEU A 760 18.20 -21.86 16.47
CA LEU A 760 18.20 -23.27 16.84
C LEU A 760 19.59 -23.89 16.68
N LEU A 761 20.32 -23.58 15.61
CA LEU A 761 21.67 -24.08 15.38
C LEU A 761 22.69 -23.51 16.37
N ASP A 762 22.55 -22.23 16.74
CA ASP A 762 23.41 -21.59 17.74
C ASP A 762 23.22 -22.23 19.12
N ILE A 763 21.96 -22.40 19.55
CA ILE A 763 21.61 -23.03 20.84
C ILE A 763 22.03 -24.50 20.87
N ARG A 764 21.77 -25.27 19.80
CA ARG A 764 22.10 -26.70 19.72
C ARG A 764 23.60 -26.99 19.89
N LYS A 765 24.48 -26.05 19.53
CA LYS A 765 25.94 -26.19 19.70
C LYS A 765 26.39 -26.07 21.16
N CYS A 766 25.53 -25.55 22.05
CA CYS A 766 25.87 -25.30 23.43
C CYS A 766 25.40 -26.46 24.34
N GLU A 767 26.34 -27.31 24.74
CA GLU A 767 26.08 -28.47 25.61
C GLU A 767 25.41 -28.11 26.95
N MET A 768 25.71 -26.91 27.49
CA MET A 768 25.15 -26.41 28.75
C MET A 768 23.64 -26.16 28.68
N LEU A 769 23.09 -26.00 27.47
CA LEU A 769 21.68 -25.69 27.24
C LEU A 769 20.82 -26.93 26.97
N LYS A 770 21.40 -28.14 27.01
CA LYS A 770 20.64 -29.40 26.81
C LYS A 770 19.53 -29.62 27.84
N SER A 771 19.64 -29.02 29.03
CA SER A 771 18.60 -29.06 30.06
C SER A 771 17.50 -28.01 29.88
N VAL A 772 17.69 -27.03 28.99
CA VAL A 772 16.68 -26.00 28.69
C VAL A 772 15.78 -26.50 27.57
N GLU A 773 14.47 -26.42 27.77
CA GLU A 773 13.50 -26.76 26.76
C GLU A 773 13.38 -25.62 25.72
N ILE A 774 13.69 -25.93 24.46
CA ILE A 774 13.67 -24.93 23.39
C ILE A 774 12.41 -25.10 22.56
N PHE A 775 11.58 -24.05 22.49
CA PHE A 775 10.50 -23.92 21.52
C PHE A 775 10.98 -23.10 20.32
N ALA A 776 10.39 -23.38 19.16
CA ALA A 776 10.69 -22.68 17.93
C ALA A 776 9.48 -21.92 17.41
N SER A 777 9.64 -20.65 17.06
CA SER A 777 8.64 -19.90 16.32
C SER A 777 9.32 -18.85 15.44
N GLY A 778 8.55 -18.22 14.56
CA GLY A 778 9.05 -17.25 13.58
C GLY A 778 9.12 -17.85 12.17
N GLY A 779 8.20 -17.42 11.30
CA GLY A 779 8.18 -17.81 9.88
C GLY A 779 7.95 -19.30 9.61
N VAL A 780 7.18 -19.98 10.45
CA VAL A 780 6.70 -21.36 10.25
C VAL A 780 5.48 -21.32 9.34
N ARG A 781 5.55 -21.98 8.17
CA ARG A 781 4.51 -21.90 7.13
C ARG A 781 3.84 -23.24 6.84
N THR A 782 4.54 -24.34 7.09
CA THR A 782 4.13 -25.67 6.63
C THR A 782 4.40 -26.73 7.70
N PRO A 783 3.75 -27.91 7.59
CA PRO A 783 4.10 -29.08 8.40
C PRO A 783 5.58 -29.45 8.31
N LEU A 784 6.20 -29.24 7.15
CA LEU A 784 7.62 -29.52 6.95
C LEU A 784 8.51 -28.60 7.77
N ASP A 785 8.15 -27.32 7.90
CA ASP A 785 8.87 -26.37 8.76
C ASP A 785 8.75 -26.77 10.24
N VAL A 786 7.60 -27.29 10.67
CA VAL A 786 7.42 -27.86 12.02
C VAL A 786 8.38 -29.03 12.23
N VAL A 787 8.38 -30.02 11.34
CA VAL A 787 9.27 -31.19 11.45
C VAL A 787 10.75 -30.77 11.41
N ARG A 788 11.13 -29.81 10.57
CA ARG A 788 12.51 -29.27 10.52
C ARG A 788 12.91 -28.64 11.85
N ALA A 789 12.04 -27.82 12.44
CA ALA A 789 12.31 -27.21 13.74
C ALA A 789 12.48 -28.27 14.84
N LEU A 790 11.60 -29.27 14.86
CA LEU A 790 11.70 -30.40 15.81
C LEU A 790 13.02 -31.15 15.62
N ALA A 791 13.37 -31.56 14.39
CA ALA A 791 14.65 -32.24 14.10
C ALA A 791 15.89 -31.38 14.43
N LEU A 792 15.76 -30.06 14.42
CA LEU A 792 16.80 -29.14 14.87
C LEU A 792 16.91 -29.01 16.39
N GLY A 793 16.03 -29.65 17.16
CA GLY A 793 16.08 -29.72 18.61
C GLY A 793 14.92 -29.04 19.33
N ALA A 794 13.97 -28.43 18.61
CA ALA A 794 12.80 -27.83 19.23
C ALA A 794 11.90 -28.89 19.89
N SER A 795 11.30 -28.55 21.03
CA SER A 795 10.37 -29.40 21.79
C SER A 795 8.91 -29.12 21.44
N ALA A 796 8.59 -27.91 20.99
CA ALA A 796 7.33 -27.54 20.37
C ALA A 796 7.51 -26.36 19.40
N VAL A 797 6.56 -26.19 18.47
CA VAL A 797 6.66 -25.18 17.40
C VAL A 797 5.47 -24.21 17.42
N GLY A 798 5.73 -22.92 17.61
CA GLY A 798 4.71 -21.86 17.61
C GLY A 798 4.41 -21.34 16.21
N VAL A 799 3.13 -21.24 15.88
CA VAL A 799 2.62 -20.74 14.60
C VAL A 799 1.68 -19.56 14.86
N ALA A 800 1.94 -18.42 14.21
CA ALA A 800 1.13 -17.20 14.36
C ALA A 800 0.53 -16.76 13.03
N GLY A 801 1.34 -16.11 12.19
CA GLY A 801 0.87 -15.46 10.95
C GLY A 801 0.08 -16.36 9.99
N GLU A 802 0.52 -17.61 9.80
CA GLU A 802 -0.17 -18.60 8.96
C GLU A 802 -1.60 -18.88 9.43
N PHE A 803 -1.76 -19.22 10.71
CA PHE A 803 -3.08 -19.53 11.27
C PHE A 803 -3.98 -18.30 11.38
N LEU A 804 -3.40 -17.13 11.67
CA LEU A 804 -4.16 -15.88 11.65
C LEU A 804 -4.68 -15.56 10.26
N HIS A 805 -3.85 -15.74 9.23
CA HIS A 805 -4.23 -15.50 7.84
C HIS A 805 -5.38 -16.44 7.42
N THR A 806 -5.26 -17.74 7.66
CA THR A 806 -6.35 -18.69 7.38
C THR A 806 -7.63 -18.32 8.11
N LEU A 807 -7.56 -18.00 9.40
CA LEU A 807 -8.74 -17.60 10.16
C LEU A 807 -9.40 -16.34 9.60
N MET A 808 -8.61 -15.32 9.25
CA MET A 808 -9.11 -14.02 8.79
C MET A 808 -9.73 -14.08 7.39
N HIS A 809 -9.22 -14.92 6.49
CA HIS A 809 -9.68 -14.96 5.10
C HIS A 809 -10.58 -16.15 4.77
N GLN A 810 -10.50 -17.23 5.55
CA GLN A 810 -11.20 -18.50 5.26
C GLN A 810 -12.08 -18.99 6.42
N GLY A 811 -11.88 -18.47 7.64
CA GLY A 811 -12.75 -18.73 8.79
C GLY A 811 -12.30 -19.88 9.70
N GLU A 812 -13.11 -20.17 10.73
CA GLU A 812 -12.79 -21.15 11.78
C GLU A 812 -12.71 -22.58 11.26
N ASP A 813 -13.65 -22.99 10.40
CA ASP A 813 -13.75 -24.36 9.93
C ASP A 813 -12.56 -24.73 9.03
N GLU A 814 -12.14 -23.81 8.16
CA GLU A 814 -10.93 -24.00 7.37
C GLU A 814 -9.67 -24.08 8.24
N LEU A 815 -9.56 -23.25 9.28
CA LEU A 815 -8.42 -23.35 10.19
C LEU A 815 -8.41 -24.69 10.97
N VAL A 816 -9.58 -25.19 11.37
CA VAL A 816 -9.71 -26.53 11.97
C VAL A 816 -9.24 -27.61 11.00
N GLN A 817 -9.66 -27.52 9.73
CA GLN A 817 -9.24 -28.44 8.68
C GLN A 817 -7.72 -28.36 8.45
N GLN A 818 -7.16 -27.15 8.37
CA GLN A 818 -5.72 -26.92 8.20
C GLN A 818 -4.92 -27.56 9.35
N ILE A 819 -5.28 -27.30 10.61
CA ILE A 819 -4.59 -27.86 11.78
C ILE A 819 -4.71 -29.39 11.82
N THR A 820 -5.87 -29.93 11.46
CA THR A 820 -6.10 -31.38 11.41
C THR A 820 -5.25 -32.03 10.31
N ALA A 821 -5.23 -31.43 9.11
CA ALA A 821 -4.39 -31.87 8.00
C ALA A 821 -2.90 -31.79 8.34
N TRP A 822 -2.46 -30.74 9.03
CA TRP A 822 -1.07 -30.61 9.46
C TRP A 822 -0.65 -31.74 10.40
N LYS A 823 -1.53 -32.17 11.30
CA LYS A 823 -1.27 -33.34 12.15
C LYS A 823 -0.96 -34.58 11.31
N GLU A 824 -1.82 -34.88 10.34
CA GLU A 824 -1.68 -36.05 9.46
C GLU A 824 -0.42 -35.94 8.60
N GLN A 825 -0.16 -34.77 8.04
CA GLN A 825 1.01 -34.49 7.20
C GLN A 825 2.32 -34.59 7.99
N ILE A 826 2.34 -34.15 9.26
CA ILE A 826 3.49 -34.36 10.17
C ILE A 826 3.72 -35.86 10.37
N CYS A 827 2.68 -36.66 10.61
CA CYS A 827 2.83 -38.10 10.73
C CYS A 827 3.41 -38.73 9.46
N VAL A 828 2.96 -38.28 8.28
CA VAL A 828 3.52 -38.74 6.98
C VAL A 828 4.99 -38.40 6.86
N ILE A 829 5.40 -37.16 7.18
CA ILE A 829 6.81 -36.75 7.09
C ILE A 829 7.66 -37.55 8.10
N MET A 830 7.19 -37.74 9.33
CA MET A 830 7.89 -38.56 10.33
C MET A 830 8.01 -40.03 9.88
N ALA A 831 6.95 -40.61 9.31
CA ALA A 831 6.99 -41.95 8.73
C ALA A 831 8.02 -42.05 7.59
N LEU A 832 8.08 -41.06 6.69
CA LEU A 832 9.08 -40.99 5.63
C LEU A 832 10.51 -40.93 6.16
N LEU A 833 10.70 -40.32 7.33
CA LEU A 833 12.00 -40.27 8.02
C LEU A 833 12.29 -41.53 8.85
N GLY A 834 11.32 -42.44 9.00
CA GLY A 834 11.45 -43.65 9.81
C GLY A 834 11.37 -43.39 11.30
N CYS A 835 10.60 -42.37 11.73
CA CYS A 835 10.44 -41.99 13.13
C CYS A 835 8.99 -42.22 13.59
N LYS A 836 8.81 -42.97 14.68
CA LYS A 836 7.51 -43.19 15.33
C LYS A 836 7.17 -42.08 16.32
N THR A 837 8.17 -41.39 16.87
CA THR A 837 8.01 -40.37 17.91
C THR A 837 8.82 -39.11 17.62
N VAL A 838 8.42 -37.97 18.19
CA VAL A 838 9.19 -36.71 18.08
C VAL A 838 10.56 -36.83 18.75
N LYS A 839 10.70 -37.72 19.75
CA LYS A 839 12.00 -38.04 20.36
C LYS A 839 12.95 -38.67 19.34
N GLU A 840 12.50 -39.69 18.61
CA GLU A 840 13.28 -40.31 17.53
C GLU A 840 13.61 -39.31 16.43
N LEU A 841 12.69 -38.40 16.09
CA LEU A 841 12.95 -37.34 15.11
C LEU A 841 14.12 -36.42 15.54
N ARG A 842 14.28 -36.14 16.84
CA ARG A 842 15.37 -35.34 17.39
C ARG A 842 16.70 -36.08 17.47
N GLU A 843 16.64 -37.37 17.79
CA GLU A 843 17.84 -38.18 18.08
C GLU A 843 18.41 -38.87 16.84
N ASN A 844 17.56 -39.26 15.88
CA ASN A 844 17.93 -40.19 14.80
C ASN A 844 17.96 -39.57 13.41
N VAL A 845 17.45 -38.35 13.23
CA VAL A 845 17.37 -37.72 11.90
C VAL A 845 18.55 -36.79 11.66
N ASP A 846 19.33 -37.14 10.64
CA ASP A 846 20.36 -36.28 10.12
C ASP A 846 19.77 -35.16 9.24
N VAL A 847 20.08 -33.93 9.64
CA VAL A 847 19.72 -32.71 8.90
C VAL A 847 20.96 -32.09 8.30
N ARG A 848 20.90 -31.77 7.01
CA ARG A 848 21.90 -30.95 6.32
C ARG A 848 21.39 -29.53 6.19
N VAL A 849 22.17 -28.57 6.65
CA VAL A 849 21.92 -27.15 6.43
C VAL A 849 22.84 -26.69 5.31
N ARG A 850 22.27 -26.15 4.23
CA ARG A 850 23.07 -25.57 3.14
C ARG A 850 23.73 -24.29 3.62
N ASP A 851 25.02 -24.12 3.34
CA ASP A 851 25.71 -22.86 3.56
C ASP A 851 25.01 -21.76 2.75
N ILE A 852 24.65 -20.69 3.44
CA ILE A 852 24.13 -19.47 2.84
C ILE A 852 25.36 -18.79 2.22
N VAL A 853 25.55 -18.95 0.91
CA VAL A 853 26.56 -18.20 0.13
C VAL A 853 26.03 -16.82 -0.19
#